data_AF-A0A845D2C9-F1
#
_entry.id   AF-A0A845D2C9-F1
#
_cell.length_a   1.000
_cell.length_b   1.000
_cell.length_c   1.000
_cell.angle_alpha   90.00
_cell.angle_beta   90.00
_cell.angle_gamma   90.00
#
_symmetry.space_group_name_H-M   'P 1'
#
loop_
_entity.id
_entity.type
_entity.pdbx_description
1 polymer ?
#
loop_
_entity_poly.entity_id
_entity_poly.type
_entity_poly.pdbx_seq_one_letter_code
_entity_poly.pdbx_strand_id
1 'polypeptide(L)'
;MKPMDSERLASFAANFQNDFSAHIGRDEEEAAELDRMRNALRDSLDLDLFSRQGIEWYRSAYTEAFLFMYDTAFYDREAGRYRIDEILDDGEREFGGYDIILLWQSYPRLGIDDRNQIDYYRDMPGGLQGLRAVVDRAHARGVRVFVNYNPWDIGTRREPGAPPYTDKRGYRGRFPDTNAPAVADAEALGAVIKEIGADGVFLDTMASDDPGFLEPMERANANIVFNPESLPPIEALSSIAGSWLQWNTVVPPDLMTIRWVEPRFSFRAIDRNADEHSDIIQKAFFHGCGQVVWENIFGWWNPWPESDRVLLRRCVRLLRQFSAAFQDRDWQPYVATEVEGVYAHRWHSGDTTMHTLINDSGAAVNGPVLKTPAVSPDGHSMRHYDLWNGVEIEPVQQGDAHLLALSMSSGEAGCIVSAPEGVAVDLGAGQGEPAGDGAVGIDRKRLTLADLALRPVAPSAPVAAGEEPEEMCRVTAGTFNFGVRHNNRTVMEGACYDKIDQLWDKYHPRRFIDLPEYWIDRTEVTNFSYLDFLEQSRYLPRDLTNFLRHWHKPAGSEQEPWKWSPPPGKERHPVIWVDLDDARAYANWAGKRLPLEEEWQNAAGFAVWPWGDGFDPELCNSGSDDTTPVDQFPGSASHVGCLDMAGNVWEWTESERDDGHTRYAIIRGGSYLKVEGSIWYNASGAQPNDCHEKILLMYPGLDRCGTVGFRCVKDVAPTE
;
A
#
# COMPACT_ATOMS: atom_id res chain seq x y z
N MET A 1 -11.87 16.07 -48.72
CA MET A 1 -10.75 16.05 -47.76
C MET A 1 -9.82 14.92 -48.12
N LYS A 2 -8.50 15.17 -48.22
CA LYS A 2 -7.52 14.09 -48.36
C LYS A 2 -7.46 13.32 -47.03
N PRO A 3 -7.30 11.99 -47.05
CA PRO A 3 -7.03 11.23 -45.83
C PRO A 3 -5.79 11.81 -45.15
N MET A 4 -5.87 12.01 -43.84
CA MET A 4 -4.77 12.53 -43.03
C MET A 4 -3.60 11.55 -43.13
N ASP A 5 -2.42 12.06 -43.46
CA ASP A 5 -1.24 11.25 -43.77
C ASP A 5 -0.85 10.41 -42.53
N SER A 6 -0.59 9.12 -42.72
CA SER A 6 -0.30 8.18 -41.61
C SER A 6 0.91 8.61 -40.75
N GLU A 7 1.86 9.34 -41.34
CA GLU A 7 2.99 9.94 -40.62
C GLU A 7 2.58 11.09 -39.70
N ARG A 8 1.49 11.83 -40.01
CA ARG A 8 0.97 12.88 -39.12
C ARG A 8 0.21 12.31 -37.93
N LEU A 9 -0.55 11.23 -38.11
CA LEU A 9 -1.19 10.50 -37.01
C LEU A 9 -0.15 9.83 -36.11
N ALA A 10 0.87 9.20 -36.70
CA ALA A 10 1.98 8.62 -35.95
C ALA A 10 2.85 9.67 -35.24
N SER A 11 3.11 10.82 -35.89
CA SER A 11 3.80 11.96 -35.28
C SER A 11 2.98 12.63 -34.18
N PHE A 12 1.65 12.69 -34.32
CA PHE A 12 0.74 13.22 -33.31
C PHE A 12 0.66 12.28 -32.09
N ALA A 13 0.56 10.97 -32.30
CA ALA A 13 0.65 9.97 -31.23
C ALA A 13 2.04 9.96 -30.55
N ALA A 14 3.13 10.16 -31.31
CA ALA A 14 4.50 10.19 -30.80
C ALA A 14 4.93 11.53 -30.17
N ASN A 15 4.25 12.65 -30.50
CA ASN A 15 4.57 14.01 -30.02
C ASN A 15 3.41 14.68 -29.27
N PHE A 16 2.46 13.93 -28.70
CA PHE A 16 1.38 14.55 -27.93
C PHE A 16 1.93 15.09 -26.60
N GLN A 17 2.48 16.31 -26.67
CA GLN A 17 2.73 17.14 -25.52
C GLN A 17 1.37 17.41 -24.87
N ASN A 18 1.24 17.15 -23.58
CA ASN A 18 0.00 17.38 -22.83
C ASN A 18 -0.46 18.85 -22.88
N ASP A 19 0.36 19.77 -23.36
CA ASP A 19 0.11 21.21 -23.43
C ASP A 19 -1.02 21.58 -24.40
N PHE A 20 -2.17 21.99 -23.84
CA PHE A 20 -3.33 22.51 -24.59
C PHE A 20 -3.40 24.03 -24.63
N SER A 21 -2.33 24.75 -24.27
CA SER A 21 -2.33 26.23 -24.18
C SER A 21 -2.81 26.90 -25.48
N ALA A 22 -2.41 26.38 -26.63
CA ALA A 22 -2.80 26.93 -27.94
C ALA A 22 -4.28 26.66 -28.32
N HIS A 23 -4.98 25.84 -27.54
CA HIS A 23 -6.35 25.37 -27.82
C HIS A 23 -7.39 25.84 -26.80
N ILE A 24 -7.00 26.72 -25.87
CA ILE A 24 -7.90 27.35 -24.89
C ILE A 24 -8.80 28.36 -25.59
N GLY A 25 -10.11 28.29 -25.34
CA GLY A 25 -11.07 29.27 -25.83
C GLY A 25 -11.20 29.34 -27.35
N ARG A 26 -10.82 28.24 -28.02
CA ARG A 26 -10.84 28.07 -29.47
C ARG A 26 -12.22 28.29 -30.09
N ASP A 27 -12.22 28.72 -31.35
CA ASP A 27 -13.45 28.91 -32.12
C ASP A 27 -14.06 27.57 -32.60
N GLU A 28 -15.22 27.65 -33.27
CA GLU A 28 -15.93 26.47 -33.76
C GLU A 28 -15.15 25.68 -34.83
N GLU A 29 -14.34 26.37 -35.65
CA GLU A 29 -13.57 25.72 -36.72
C GLU A 29 -12.40 24.92 -36.13
N GLU A 30 -11.67 25.53 -35.19
CA GLU A 30 -10.58 24.90 -34.44
C GLU A 30 -11.09 23.75 -33.57
N ALA A 31 -12.24 23.92 -32.91
CA ALA A 31 -12.88 22.85 -32.14
C ALA A 31 -13.24 21.65 -33.03
N ALA A 32 -13.82 21.92 -34.20
CA ALA A 32 -14.17 20.87 -35.16
C ALA A 32 -12.92 20.17 -35.73
N GLU A 33 -11.78 20.85 -35.86
CA GLU A 33 -10.52 20.22 -36.24
C GLU A 33 -10.01 19.25 -35.18
N LEU A 34 -10.00 19.65 -33.91
CA LEU A 34 -9.62 18.78 -32.80
C LEU A 34 -10.55 17.58 -32.68
N ASP A 35 -11.85 17.75 -32.87
CA ASP A 35 -12.81 16.63 -32.88
C ASP A 35 -12.52 15.64 -34.02
N ARG A 36 -12.16 16.13 -35.21
CA ARG A 36 -11.73 15.26 -36.33
C ARG A 36 -10.46 14.49 -35.98
N MET A 37 -9.49 15.14 -35.34
CA MET A 37 -8.23 14.50 -34.93
C MET A 37 -8.47 13.44 -33.85
N ARG A 38 -9.27 13.76 -32.83
CA ARG A 38 -9.68 12.82 -31.78
C ARG A 38 -10.35 11.59 -32.36
N ASN A 39 -11.29 11.78 -33.28
CA ASN A 39 -12.02 10.68 -33.90
C ASN A 39 -11.12 9.82 -34.78
N ALA A 40 -10.20 10.42 -35.54
CA ALA A 40 -9.21 9.66 -36.31
C ALA A 40 -8.30 8.81 -35.40
N LEU A 41 -7.93 9.33 -34.23
CA LEU A 41 -7.16 8.58 -33.23
C LEU A 41 -7.97 7.43 -32.63
N ARG A 42 -9.23 7.66 -32.24
CA ARG A 42 -10.14 6.60 -31.78
C ARG A 42 -10.28 5.49 -32.82
N ASP A 43 -10.46 5.84 -34.08
CA ASP A 43 -10.61 4.88 -35.18
C ASP A 43 -9.34 4.05 -35.43
N SER A 44 -8.19 4.50 -34.92
CA SER A 44 -6.90 3.79 -35.02
C SER A 44 -6.61 2.84 -33.86
N LEU A 45 -7.42 2.87 -32.80
CA LEU A 45 -7.23 2.09 -31.57
C LEU A 45 -8.28 0.98 -31.45
N ASP A 46 -7.92 -0.13 -30.83
CA ASP A 46 -8.90 -1.11 -30.35
C ASP A 46 -9.46 -0.60 -29.01
N LEU A 47 -10.76 -0.35 -28.97
CA LEU A 47 -11.49 0.18 -27.81
C LEU A 47 -12.64 -0.75 -27.39
N ASP A 48 -12.63 -2.02 -27.85
CA ASP A 48 -13.71 -2.98 -27.58
C ASP A 48 -13.86 -3.28 -26.08
N LEU A 49 -12.78 -3.16 -25.31
CA LEU A 49 -12.80 -3.26 -23.85
C LEU A 49 -13.84 -2.32 -23.22
N PHE A 50 -13.96 -1.08 -23.71
CA PHE A 50 -14.94 -0.10 -23.20
C PHE A 50 -16.38 -0.37 -23.65
N SER A 51 -16.61 -1.46 -24.37
CA SER A 51 -17.94 -1.97 -24.71
C SER A 51 -18.19 -3.37 -24.14
N ARG A 52 -17.19 -3.98 -23.48
CA ARG A 52 -17.29 -5.29 -22.82
C ARG A 52 -18.33 -5.27 -21.69
N GLN A 53 -19.18 -6.29 -21.67
CA GLN A 53 -20.13 -6.51 -20.60
C GLN A 53 -19.44 -7.03 -19.33
N GLY A 54 -19.90 -6.61 -18.16
CA GLY A 54 -19.40 -7.04 -16.86
C GLY A 54 -18.38 -6.09 -16.22
N ILE A 55 -17.88 -5.09 -16.95
CA ILE A 55 -16.92 -4.09 -16.43
C ILE A 55 -17.43 -2.64 -16.51
N GLU A 56 -18.71 -2.45 -16.81
CA GLU A 56 -19.31 -1.12 -16.89
C GLU A 56 -19.19 -0.35 -15.57
N TRP A 57 -19.27 -1.07 -14.45
CA TRP A 57 -19.12 -0.52 -13.11
C TRP A 57 -17.79 0.23 -12.92
N TYR A 58 -16.73 -0.20 -13.61
CA TYR A 58 -15.38 0.36 -13.43
C TYR A 58 -15.25 1.77 -14.03
N ARG A 59 -16.05 2.07 -15.07
CA ARG A 59 -16.10 3.38 -15.74
C ARG A 59 -16.63 4.49 -14.82
N SER A 60 -17.32 4.10 -13.75
CA SER A 60 -17.89 4.97 -12.73
C SER A 60 -17.34 4.66 -11.34
N ALA A 61 -16.17 4.01 -11.24
CA ALA A 61 -15.47 3.79 -9.99
C ALA A 61 -14.52 4.97 -9.73
N TYR A 62 -14.90 5.83 -8.79
CA TYR A 62 -14.23 7.09 -8.48
C TYR A 62 -13.43 7.03 -7.16
N THR A 63 -13.66 6.02 -6.34
CA THR A 63 -13.03 5.90 -5.03
C THR A 63 -12.47 4.50 -4.85
N GLU A 64 -11.17 4.43 -4.58
CA GLU A 64 -10.47 3.19 -4.27
C GLU A 64 -9.81 3.33 -2.90
N ALA A 65 -10.05 2.41 -1.97
CA ALA A 65 -9.28 2.35 -0.74
C ALA A 65 -8.05 1.47 -0.94
N PHE A 66 -6.87 1.99 -0.65
CA PHE A 66 -5.71 1.14 -0.41
C PHE A 66 -5.82 0.54 0.99
N LEU A 67 -6.07 -0.76 1.07
CA LEU A 67 -6.22 -1.47 2.33
C LEU A 67 -4.98 -2.32 2.60
N PHE A 68 -4.15 -1.80 3.49
CA PHE A 68 -2.96 -2.51 3.93
C PHE A 68 -3.36 -3.69 4.83
N MET A 69 -3.02 -4.92 4.42
CA MET A 69 -3.55 -6.10 5.12
C MET A 69 -2.95 -6.32 6.51
N TYR A 70 -1.88 -5.60 6.89
CA TYR A 70 -1.31 -5.61 8.25
C TYR A 70 -1.92 -4.55 9.17
N ASP A 71 -2.91 -3.80 8.68
CA ASP A 71 -3.62 -2.81 9.47
C ASP A 71 -4.48 -3.48 10.54
N THR A 72 -4.38 -3.02 11.78
CA THR A 72 -5.22 -3.49 12.91
C THR A 72 -6.69 -3.12 12.72
N ALA A 73 -7.00 -2.12 11.88
CA ALA A 73 -8.34 -1.81 11.43
C ALA A 73 -8.89 -2.86 10.45
N PHE A 74 -8.03 -3.64 9.78
CA PHE A 74 -8.47 -4.72 8.88
C PHE A 74 -8.72 -6.05 9.60
N TYR A 75 -7.86 -6.40 10.56
CA TYR A 75 -7.98 -7.65 11.31
C TYR A 75 -7.79 -7.43 12.81
N ASP A 76 -8.79 -7.87 13.57
CA ASP A 76 -8.73 -7.92 15.03
C ASP A 76 -8.04 -9.21 15.46
N ARG A 77 -6.77 -9.12 15.86
CA ARG A 77 -5.98 -10.26 16.36
C ARG A 77 -6.58 -10.88 17.62
N GLU A 78 -7.11 -10.07 18.53
CA GLU A 78 -7.63 -10.52 19.82
C GLU A 78 -8.98 -11.23 19.64
N ALA A 79 -9.87 -10.66 18.82
CA ALA A 79 -11.14 -11.29 18.49
C ALA A 79 -10.98 -12.43 17.46
N GLY A 80 -9.92 -12.42 16.66
CA GLY A 80 -9.66 -13.39 15.60
C GLY A 80 -10.60 -13.25 14.41
N ARG A 81 -10.87 -12.01 13.95
CA ARG A 81 -11.82 -11.73 12.87
C ARG A 81 -11.39 -10.56 11.99
N TYR A 82 -11.81 -10.60 10.72
CA TYR A 82 -11.75 -9.44 9.84
C TYR A 82 -12.78 -8.36 10.25
N ARG A 83 -12.48 -7.12 9.90
CA ARG A 83 -13.25 -5.91 10.21
C ARG A 83 -13.64 -5.11 8.96
N ILE A 84 -13.93 -5.83 7.87
CA ILE A 84 -14.21 -5.21 6.57
C ILE A 84 -15.46 -4.33 6.59
N ASP A 85 -16.48 -4.69 7.37
CA ASP A 85 -17.70 -3.87 7.49
C ASP A 85 -17.38 -2.53 8.17
N GLU A 86 -16.55 -2.54 9.21
CA GLU A 86 -16.12 -1.31 9.89
C GLU A 86 -15.32 -0.39 8.97
N ILE A 87 -14.48 -0.93 8.09
CA ILE A 87 -13.76 -0.15 7.07
C ILE A 87 -14.73 0.45 6.05
N LEU A 88 -15.73 -0.31 5.61
CA LEU A 88 -16.73 0.17 4.65
C LEU A 88 -17.63 1.27 5.27
N ASP A 89 -18.05 1.09 6.52
CA ASP A 89 -18.82 2.09 7.27
C ASP A 89 -17.99 3.37 7.53
N ASP A 90 -16.68 3.25 7.77
CA ASP A 90 -15.75 4.38 7.82
C ASP A 90 -15.65 5.08 6.47
N GLY A 91 -15.44 4.33 5.39
CA GLY A 91 -15.38 4.85 4.02
C GLY A 91 -16.63 5.63 3.60
N GLU A 92 -17.81 5.09 3.87
CA GLU A 92 -19.11 5.74 3.61
C GLU A 92 -19.22 7.09 4.33
N ARG A 93 -18.86 7.10 5.61
CA ARG A 93 -18.98 8.27 6.48
C ARG A 93 -17.94 9.35 6.15
N GLU A 94 -16.70 8.95 5.92
CA GLU A 94 -15.55 9.85 5.83
C GLU A 94 -15.25 10.27 4.39
N PHE A 95 -15.42 9.40 3.40
CA PHE A 95 -14.98 9.64 2.03
C PHE A 95 -16.10 9.54 0.98
N GLY A 96 -17.33 9.28 1.44
CA GLY A 96 -18.50 9.13 0.57
C GLY A 96 -18.67 7.70 0.05
N GLY A 97 -17.95 6.73 0.60
CA GLY A 97 -18.05 5.31 0.28
C GLY A 97 -17.09 4.91 -0.83
N TYR A 98 -16.53 3.71 -0.73
CA TYR A 98 -15.58 3.15 -1.68
C TYR A 98 -16.28 2.40 -2.81
N ASP A 99 -15.77 2.52 -4.04
CA ASP A 99 -16.18 1.67 -5.17
C ASP A 99 -15.28 0.43 -5.25
N ILE A 100 -14.02 0.57 -4.85
CA ILE A 100 -12.98 -0.48 -4.89
C ILE A 100 -12.24 -0.51 -3.54
N ILE A 101 -11.89 -1.71 -3.07
CA ILE A 101 -10.85 -1.91 -2.04
C ILE A 101 -9.72 -2.71 -2.66
N LEU A 102 -8.50 -2.20 -2.58
CA LEU A 102 -7.28 -2.91 -2.94
C LEU A 102 -6.69 -3.59 -1.69
N LEU A 103 -6.65 -4.92 -1.69
CA LEU A 103 -5.97 -5.70 -0.67
C LEU A 103 -4.47 -5.77 -0.97
N TRP A 104 -3.65 -5.14 -0.12
CA TRP A 104 -2.19 -5.16 -0.24
C TRP A 104 -1.54 -6.10 0.76
N GLN A 105 -0.89 -7.16 0.27
CA GLN A 105 -0.60 -8.38 1.04
C GLN A 105 0.83 -8.55 1.55
N SER A 106 1.87 -8.07 0.86
CA SER A 106 3.23 -8.59 1.09
C SER A 106 4.35 -7.58 1.30
N TYR A 107 4.39 -6.42 0.64
CA TYR A 107 5.39 -5.38 0.93
C TYR A 107 4.94 -4.54 2.15
N PRO A 108 5.82 -4.20 3.11
CA PRO A 108 7.28 -4.33 3.10
C PRO A 108 7.84 -5.63 3.68
N ARG A 109 7.05 -6.67 3.91
CA ARG A 109 7.52 -7.91 4.54
C ARG A 109 8.30 -8.87 3.63
N LEU A 110 8.08 -8.80 2.32
CA LEU A 110 8.75 -9.69 1.35
C LEU A 110 10.27 -9.71 1.53
N GLY A 111 10.85 -10.91 1.45
CA GLY A 111 12.29 -11.13 1.61
C GLY A 111 12.75 -11.39 3.03
N ILE A 112 11.86 -11.28 4.03
CA ILE A 112 12.20 -11.70 5.40
C ILE A 112 12.48 -13.20 5.46
N ASP A 113 11.63 -14.01 4.85
CA ASP A 113 11.79 -15.45 4.65
C ASP A 113 11.54 -15.83 3.18
N ASP A 114 11.45 -17.13 2.90
CA ASP A 114 11.33 -17.65 1.54
C ASP A 114 9.91 -17.55 0.96
N ARG A 115 8.91 -17.10 1.73
CA ARG A 115 7.54 -16.91 1.21
C ARG A 115 7.50 -15.84 0.13
N ASN A 116 6.77 -16.12 -0.93
CA ASN A 116 6.53 -15.17 -2.02
C ASN A 116 5.20 -14.43 -1.83
N GLN A 117 4.95 -13.42 -2.67
CA GLN A 117 3.73 -12.60 -2.63
C GLN A 117 2.40 -13.39 -2.63
N ILE A 118 2.38 -14.60 -3.22
CA ILE A 118 1.16 -15.43 -3.29
C ILE A 118 0.94 -16.19 -1.97
N ASP A 119 2.02 -16.62 -1.31
CA ASP A 119 1.93 -17.27 -0.01
C ASP A 119 1.27 -16.37 1.04
N TYR A 120 1.52 -15.06 0.97
CA TYR A 120 0.87 -14.09 1.87
C TYR A 120 -0.66 -14.11 1.76
N TYR A 121 -1.24 -14.32 0.57
CA TYR A 121 -2.70 -14.51 0.44
C TYR A 121 -3.15 -15.84 1.06
N ARG A 122 -2.40 -16.91 0.85
CA ARG A 122 -2.73 -18.27 1.33
C ARG A 122 -2.66 -18.37 2.84
N ASP A 123 -1.69 -17.68 3.43
CA ASP A 123 -1.41 -17.78 4.85
C ASP A 123 -2.43 -17.02 5.69
N MET A 124 -3.12 -15.99 5.13
CA MET A 124 -4.10 -15.13 5.80
C MET A 124 -5.06 -15.88 6.74
N PRO A 125 -5.65 -15.23 7.78
CA PRO A 125 -6.56 -15.89 8.70
C PRO A 125 -7.72 -16.64 8.00
N GLY A 126 -7.77 -17.97 8.18
CA GLY A 126 -8.75 -18.82 7.48
C GLY A 126 -8.41 -19.13 6.00
N GLY A 127 -7.19 -18.79 5.57
CA GLY A 127 -6.68 -18.93 4.22
C GLY A 127 -7.48 -18.15 3.19
N LEU A 128 -7.47 -18.64 1.95
CA LEU A 128 -8.23 -18.04 0.84
C LEU A 128 -9.75 -18.04 1.10
N GLN A 129 -10.26 -18.97 1.92
CA GLN A 129 -11.68 -18.98 2.32
C GLN A 129 -12.03 -17.83 3.28
N GLY A 130 -11.11 -17.46 4.17
CA GLY A 130 -11.23 -16.25 5.00
C GLY A 130 -11.27 -14.99 4.14
N LEU A 131 -10.37 -14.87 3.16
CA LEU A 131 -10.39 -13.77 2.20
C LEU A 131 -11.64 -13.77 1.32
N ARG A 132 -12.13 -14.94 0.91
CA ARG A 132 -13.40 -15.05 0.18
C ARG A 132 -14.55 -14.45 0.97
N ALA A 133 -14.62 -14.71 2.28
CA ALA A 133 -15.64 -14.11 3.13
C ALA A 133 -15.51 -12.57 3.19
N VAL A 134 -14.29 -12.03 3.20
CA VAL A 134 -14.06 -10.57 3.09
C VAL A 134 -14.60 -10.01 1.77
N VAL A 135 -14.29 -10.68 0.65
CA VAL A 135 -14.77 -10.26 -0.67
C VAL A 135 -16.30 -10.34 -0.77
N ASP A 136 -16.92 -11.42 -0.31
CA ASP A 136 -18.37 -11.57 -0.33
C ASP A 136 -19.07 -10.47 0.51
N ARG A 137 -18.46 -10.04 1.62
CA ARG A 137 -18.96 -8.92 2.44
C ARG A 137 -18.86 -7.57 1.70
N ALA A 138 -17.74 -7.30 1.04
CA ALA A 138 -17.57 -6.11 0.22
C ALA A 138 -18.58 -6.08 -0.95
N HIS A 139 -18.76 -7.21 -1.64
CA HIS A 139 -19.74 -7.37 -2.72
C HIS A 139 -21.17 -7.12 -2.24
N ALA A 140 -21.53 -7.58 -1.05
CA ALA A 140 -22.85 -7.33 -0.45
C ALA A 140 -23.14 -5.84 -0.23
N ARG A 141 -22.10 -4.99 -0.16
CA ARG A 141 -22.18 -3.53 -0.05
C ARG A 141 -21.96 -2.82 -1.40
N GLY A 142 -21.84 -3.57 -2.50
CA GLY A 142 -21.62 -3.02 -3.84
C GLY A 142 -20.16 -2.64 -4.13
N VAL A 143 -19.22 -2.94 -3.23
CA VAL A 143 -17.80 -2.60 -3.36
C VAL A 143 -17.06 -3.75 -4.04
N ARG A 144 -16.15 -3.44 -4.96
CA ARG A 144 -15.31 -4.42 -5.68
C ARG A 144 -13.98 -4.61 -4.99
N VAL A 145 -13.37 -5.78 -5.12
CA VAL A 145 -12.11 -6.09 -4.44
C VAL A 145 -11.00 -6.40 -5.42
N PHE A 146 -9.89 -5.67 -5.29
CA PHE A 146 -8.67 -5.89 -6.05
C PHE A 146 -7.62 -6.57 -5.19
N VAL A 147 -6.77 -7.33 -5.86
CA VAL A 147 -5.52 -7.88 -5.32
C VAL A 147 -4.35 -7.23 -6.03
N ASN A 148 -3.19 -7.09 -5.40
CA ASN A 148 -1.99 -6.59 -6.09
C ASN A 148 -1.07 -7.72 -6.56
N TYR A 149 -0.31 -7.41 -7.61
CA TYR A 149 0.84 -8.18 -8.08
C TYR A 149 2.10 -7.31 -8.06
N ASN A 150 3.18 -7.84 -7.49
CA ASN A 150 4.48 -7.18 -7.36
C ASN A 150 5.46 -7.80 -8.37
N PRO A 151 5.71 -7.20 -9.54
CA PRO A 151 6.55 -7.78 -10.60
C PRO A 151 8.04 -7.84 -10.24
N TRP A 152 8.44 -7.12 -9.20
CA TRP A 152 9.80 -7.13 -8.67
C TRP A 152 10.09 -8.28 -7.71
N ASP A 153 9.07 -9.08 -7.34
CA ASP A 153 9.22 -10.27 -6.49
C ASP A 153 9.81 -11.48 -7.24
N ILE A 154 11.06 -11.36 -7.69
CA ILE A 154 11.82 -12.37 -8.45
C ILE A 154 12.83 -13.19 -7.62
N GLY A 155 13.03 -12.82 -6.36
CA GLY A 155 14.12 -13.26 -5.48
C GLY A 155 13.66 -14.16 -4.35
N THR A 156 12.38 -14.13 -4.00
CA THR A 156 11.75 -15.11 -3.10
C THR A 156 11.48 -16.43 -3.83
N ARG A 157 10.95 -17.44 -3.12
CA ARG A 157 10.62 -18.74 -3.71
C ARG A 157 9.65 -18.57 -4.89
N ARG A 158 9.99 -19.13 -6.05
CA ARG A 158 9.08 -19.12 -7.21
C ARG A 158 7.95 -20.14 -7.03
N GLU A 159 6.81 -19.88 -7.68
CA GLU A 159 5.70 -20.83 -7.70
C GLU A 159 6.09 -22.16 -8.39
N PRO A 160 5.55 -23.31 -7.94
CA PRO A 160 5.92 -24.61 -8.51
C PRO A 160 5.77 -24.66 -10.04
N GLY A 161 6.82 -25.09 -10.73
CA GLY A 161 6.85 -25.16 -12.20
C GLY A 161 7.34 -23.88 -12.89
N ALA A 162 7.58 -22.79 -12.16
CA ALA A 162 8.22 -21.59 -12.71
C ALA A 162 9.69 -21.87 -13.09
N PRO A 163 10.15 -21.45 -14.28
CA PRO A 163 11.57 -21.52 -14.61
C PRO A 163 12.41 -20.58 -13.72
N PRO A 164 13.73 -20.83 -13.57
CA PRO A 164 14.62 -19.91 -12.86
C PRO A 164 14.68 -18.56 -13.59
N TYR A 165 14.60 -17.44 -12.86
CA TYR A 165 14.77 -16.11 -13.45
C TYR A 165 16.25 -15.72 -13.50
N THR A 166 16.74 -15.26 -14.65
CA THR A 166 18.17 -14.95 -14.85
C THR A 166 18.49 -13.46 -14.85
N ASP A 167 17.50 -12.54 -14.89
CA ASP A 167 17.76 -11.09 -14.80
C ASP A 167 17.62 -10.60 -13.35
N LYS A 168 18.74 -10.22 -12.72
CA LYS A 168 18.75 -9.74 -11.33
C LYS A 168 18.22 -8.31 -11.13
N ARG A 169 17.76 -7.60 -12.17
CA ARG A 169 17.31 -6.19 -12.04
C ARG A 169 15.83 -6.03 -11.70
N GLY A 170 15.08 -7.12 -11.63
CA GLY A 170 13.62 -7.05 -11.66
C GLY A 170 13.14 -6.55 -13.02
N TYR A 171 11.86 -6.74 -13.29
CA TYR A 171 11.30 -6.40 -14.59
C TYR A 171 10.98 -4.91 -14.71
N ARG A 172 11.35 -4.28 -15.83
CA ARG A 172 11.00 -2.89 -16.21
C ARG A 172 10.74 -2.84 -17.72
N GLY A 173 9.68 -3.46 -18.23
CA GLY A 173 9.47 -3.52 -19.69
C GLY A 173 8.29 -4.35 -20.20
N ARG A 174 8.47 -5.04 -21.35
CA ARG A 174 7.60 -6.08 -21.95
C ARG A 174 8.18 -7.47 -21.69
N PHE A 175 7.35 -8.49 -21.47
CA PHE A 175 7.75 -9.87 -21.24
C PHE A 175 8.19 -10.44 -22.59
N PRO A 176 9.49 -10.79 -22.76
CA PRO A 176 9.98 -11.21 -24.05
C PRO A 176 9.59 -12.66 -24.42
N ASP A 177 8.99 -13.43 -23.51
CA ASP A 177 8.74 -14.85 -23.71
C ASP A 177 7.54 -15.36 -22.89
N THR A 178 6.63 -16.13 -23.51
CA THR A 178 5.47 -16.78 -22.87
C THR A 178 5.87 -17.88 -21.86
N ASN A 179 7.17 -18.19 -21.75
CA ASN A 179 7.74 -19.06 -20.72
C ASN A 179 8.40 -18.28 -19.57
N ALA A 180 8.13 -16.97 -19.43
CA ALA A 180 8.70 -16.17 -18.34
C ALA A 180 8.16 -16.62 -16.97
N PRO A 181 8.98 -16.55 -15.90
CA PRO A 181 8.54 -16.91 -14.54
C PRO A 181 7.28 -16.19 -14.06
N ALA A 182 6.99 -15.00 -14.58
CA ALA A 182 5.77 -14.25 -14.27
C ALA A 182 4.48 -14.94 -14.74
N VAL A 183 4.54 -15.86 -15.72
CA VAL A 183 3.36 -16.62 -16.14
C VAL A 183 2.94 -17.60 -15.06
N ALA A 184 3.89 -18.27 -14.40
CA ALA A 184 3.58 -19.16 -13.28
C ALA A 184 3.02 -18.38 -12.08
N ASP A 185 3.56 -17.19 -11.81
CA ASP A 185 3.01 -16.31 -10.78
C ASP A 185 1.60 -15.82 -11.15
N ALA A 186 1.35 -15.51 -12.44
CA ALA A 186 0.04 -15.14 -12.94
C ALA A 186 -0.98 -16.29 -12.86
N GLU A 187 -0.58 -17.54 -13.10
CA GLU A 187 -1.43 -18.72 -12.89
C GLU A 187 -1.80 -18.86 -11.41
N ALA A 188 -0.82 -18.70 -10.52
CA ALA A 188 -1.04 -18.76 -9.08
C ALA A 188 -1.93 -17.62 -8.57
N LEU A 189 -1.72 -16.41 -9.07
CA LEU A 189 -2.58 -15.26 -8.80
C LEU A 189 -3.99 -15.45 -9.39
N GLY A 190 -4.10 -16.01 -10.60
CA GLY A 190 -5.38 -16.42 -11.19
C GLY A 190 -6.13 -17.42 -10.32
N ALA A 191 -5.44 -18.37 -9.70
CA ALA A 191 -6.03 -19.28 -8.72
C ALA A 191 -6.53 -18.55 -7.47
N VAL A 192 -5.77 -17.58 -6.94
CA VAL A 192 -6.21 -16.71 -5.83
C VAL A 192 -7.46 -15.93 -6.22
N ILE A 193 -7.44 -15.23 -7.37
CA ILE A 193 -8.57 -14.46 -7.91
C ILE A 193 -9.83 -15.31 -7.98
N LYS A 194 -9.72 -16.52 -8.55
CA LYS A 194 -10.85 -17.43 -8.68
C LYS A 194 -11.41 -17.88 -7.33
N GLU A 195 -10.53 -18.21 -6.39
CA GLU A 195 -10.92 -18.73 -5.09
C GLU A 195 -11.62 -17.66 -4.25
N ILE A 196 -11.04 -16.46 -4.20
CA ILE A 196 -11.58 -15.36 -3.38
C ILE A 196 -12.66 -14.55 -4.10
N GLY A 197 -12.78 -14.66 -5.43
CA GLY A 197 -13.74 -13.90 -6.23
C GLY A 197 -13.32 -12.45 -6.48
N ALA A 198 -12.02 -12.18 -6.65
CA ALA A 198 -11.52 -10.82 -6.89
C ALA A 198 -11.97 -10.29 -8.26
N ASP A 199 -12.18 -8.97 -8.32
CA ASP A 199 -12.72 -8.25 -9.48
C ASP A 199 -11.66 -7.57 -10.31
N GLY A 200 -10.48 -7.32 -9.75
CA GLY A 200 -9.38 -6.70 -10.46
C GLY A 200 -8.02 -6.94 -9.85
N VAL A 201 -7.00 -6.51 -10.58
CA VAL A 201 -5.60 -6.65 -10.19
C VAL A 201 -4.91 -5.30 -10.31
N PHE A 202 -4.33 -4.86 -9.20
CA PHE A 202 -3.41 -3.73 -9.20
C PHE A 202 -2.01 -4.19 -9.63
N LEU A 203 -1.44 -3.50 -10.61
CA LEU A 203 -0.15 -3.83 -11.20
C LEU A 203 0.92 -2.87 -10.69
N ASP A 204 1.56 -3.25 -9.59
CA ASP A 204 2.56 -2.42 -8.90
C ASP A 204 3.78 -2.16 -9.79
N THR A 205 4.26 -0.91 -9.88
CA THR A 205 5.40 -0.47 -10.71
C THR A 205 5.28 -0.73 -12.23
N MET A 206 4.11 -1.20 -12.69
CA MET A 206 3.85 -1.47 -14.11
C MET A 206 3.12 -0.27 -14.73
N ALA A 207 3.51 0.07 -15.96
CA ALA A 207 2.87 1.11 -16.77
C ALA A 207 1.93 0.55 -17.85
N SER A 208 1.98 -0.75 -18.12
CA SER A 208 1.09 -1.41 -19.06
C SER A 208 0.91 -2.86 -18.66
N ASP A 209 -0.09 -3.47 -19.25
CA ASP A 209 -0.30 -4.90 -19.25
C ASP A 209 0.62 -5.56 -20.29
N ASP A 210 0.92 -6.83 -20.05
CA ASP A 210 1.53 -7.69 -21.04
C ASP A 210 0.58 -8.85 -21.35
N PRO A 211 0.25 -9.12 -22.62
CA PRO A 211 -0.75 -10.13 -22.97
C PRO A 211 -0.47 -11.52 -22.38
N GLY A 212 0.81 -11.94 -22.31
CA GLY A 212 1.17 -13.26 -21.77
C GLY A 212 1.02 -13.36 -20.24
N PHE A 213 1.02 -12.21 -19.56
CA PHE A 213 0.79 -12.11 -18.12
C PHE A 213 -0.71 -12.05 -17.78
N LEU A 214 -1.53 -11.42 -18.61
CA LEU A 214 -2.97 -11.25 -18.32
C LEU A 214 -3.79 -12.52 -18.50
N GLU A 215 -3.49 -13.31 -19.53
CA GLU A 215 -4.33 -14.44 -19.96
C GLU A 215 -4.69 -15.42 -18.82
N PRO A 216 -3.76 -15.83 -17.92
CA PRO A 216 -4.11 -16.69 -16.79
C PRO A 216 -5.18 -16.11 -15.87
N MET A 217 -5.15 -14.80 -15.61
CA MET A 217 -6.11 -14.12 -14.74
C MET A 217 -7.45 -13.91 -15.44
N GLU A 218 -7.45 -13.65 -16.75
CA GLU A 218 -8.69 -13.57 -17.55
C GLU A 218 -9.42 -14.91 -17.64
N ARG A 219 -8.68 -16.03 -17.68
CA ARG A 219 -9.29 -17.37 -17.59
C ARG A 219 -9.92 -17.64 -16.22
N ALA A 220 -9.36 -17.06 -15.15
CA ALA A 220 -9.92 -17.16 -13.80
C ALA A 220 -11.19 -16.30 -13.65
N ASN A 221 -11.19 -15.10 -14.23
CA ASN A 221 -12.34 -14.20 -14.26
C ASN A 221 -12.33 -13.41 -15.59
N ALA A 222 -13.25 -13.74 -16.50
CA ALA A 222 -13.33 -13.10 -17.82
C ALA A 222 -13.65 -11.59 -17.76
N ASN A 223 -14.14 -11.11 -16.61
CA ASN A 223 -14.46 -9.71 -16.36
C ASN A 223 -13.43 -9.02 -15.47
N ILE A 224 -12.27 -9.66 -15.21
CA ILE A 224 -11.20 -9.05 -14.42
C ILE A 224 -10.77 -7.72 -15.05
N VAL A 225 -10.52 -6.71 -14.21
CA VAL A 225 -9.94 -5.43 -14.63
C VAL A 225 -8.50 -5.29 -14.14
N PHE A 226 -7.66 -4.66 -14.95
CA PHE A 226 -6.27 -4.38 -14.61
C PHE A 226 -6.09 -2.89 -14.36
N ASN A 227 -5.31 -2.57 -13.33
CA ASN A 227 -5.13 -1.21 -12.85
C ASN A 227 -3.63 -0.94 -12.57
N PRO A 228 -2.88 -0.40 -13.54
CA PRO A 228 -1.48 -0.03 -13.34
C PRO A 228 -1.32 1.19 -12.42
N GLU A 229 -0.15 1.29 -11.79
CA GLU A 229 0.21 2.39 -10.87
C GLU A 229 0.42 3.73 -11.59
N SER A 230 1.02 3.68 -12.78
CA SER A 230 1.41 4.88 -13.54
C SER A 230 0.47 5.15 -14.71
N LEU A 231 0.54 6.37 -15.24
CA LEU A 231 -0.13 6.75 -16.48
C LEU A 231 0.30 5.81 -17.62
N PRO A 232 -0.62 5.04 -18.21
CA PRO A 232 -0.25 4.11 -19.27
C PRO A 232 -0.04 4.83 -20.61
N PRO A 233 0.67 4.22 -21.56
CA PRO A 233 0.71 4.71 -22.94
C PRO A 233 -0.67 4.51 -23.61
N ILE A 234 -0.99 5.33 -24.61
CA ILE A 234 -2.31 5.31 -25.27
C ILE A 234 -2.62 3.97 -25.95
N GLU A 235 -1.60 3.23 -26.38
CA GLU A 235 -1.75 1.91 -26.99
C GLU A 235 -2.30 0.86 -26.00
N ALA A 236 -2.13 1.07 -24.70
CA ALA A 236 -2.65 0.18 -23.66
C ALA A 236 -4.17 0.26 -23.49
N LEU A 237 -4.87 1.19 -24.19
CA LEU A 237 -6.34 1.28 -24.17
C LEU A 237 -7.05 0.05 -24.72
N SER A 238 -6.33 -0.82 -25.44
CA SER A 238 -6.86 -2.10 -25.93
C SER A 238 -7.09 -3.14 -24.83
N SER A 239 -6.48 -2.96 -23.67
CA SER A 239 -6.40 -3.98 -22.62
C SER A 239 -6.48 -3.44 -21.19
N ILE A 240 -6.37 -2.13 -21.01
CA ILE A 240 -6.50 -1.44 -19.72
C ILE A 240 -7.65 -0.45 -19.79
N ALA A 241 -8.54 -0.51 -18.79
CA ALA A 241 -9.72 0.35 -18.69
C ALA A 241 -9.60 1.47 -17.64
N GLY A 242 -8.50 1.50 -16.89
CA GLY A 242 -8.28 2.47 -15.81
C GLY A 242 -6.88 2.33 -15.22
N SER A 243 -6.40 3.35 -14.52
CA SER A 243 -5.12 3.33 -13.82
C SER A 243 -5.14 4.26 -12.62
N TRP A 244 -4.13 4.15 -11.76
CA TRP A 244 -3.81 5.25 -10.86
C TRP A 244 -3.16 6.42 -11.62
N LEU A 245 -3.17 7.58 -10.99
CA LEU A 245 -2.39 8.77 -11.36
C LEU A 245 -1.47 9.16 -10.21
N GLN A 246 -0.62 8.22 -9.78
CA GLN A 246 0.29 8.47 -8.66
C GLN A 246 1.31 9.54 -9.04
N TRP A 247 1.34 10.64 -8.27
CA TRP A 247 2.18 11.84 -8.49
C TRP A 247 2.01 12.57 -9.84
N ASN A 248 1.11 12.11 -10.71
CA ASN A 248 1.00 12.56 -12.11
C ASN A 248 -0.31 13.32 -12.37
N THR A 249 -0.73 14.16 -11.43
CA THR A 249 -1.90 15.00 -11.62
C THR A 249 -1.63 16.00 -12.73
N VAL A 250 -2.38 15.91 -13.83
CA VAL A 250 -2.28 16.84 -14.95
C VAL A 250 -2.65 18.24 -14.46
N VAL A 251 -1.73 19.19 -14.67
CA VAL A 251 -1.87 20.59 -14.24
C VAL A 251 -2.31 21.43 -15.43
N PRO A 252 -3.47 22.12 -15.37
CA PRO A 252 -3.88 23.02 -16.43
C PRO A 252 -2.78 24.04 -16.82
N PRO A 253 -2.63 24.38 -18.11
CA PRO A 253 -3.51 24.02 -19.23
C PRO A 253 -3.20 22.65 -19.86
N ASP A 254 -2.40 21.78 -19.23
CA ASP A 254 -2.19 20.44 -19.76
C ASP A 254 -3.50 19.62 -19.73
N LEU A 255 -3.70 18.70 -20.67
CA LEU A 255 -4.89 17.86 -20.73
C LEU A 255 -4.59 16.39 -20.44
N MET A 256 -5.53 15.73 -19.75
CA MET A 256 -5.53 14.27 -19.62
C MET A 256 -5.91 13.62 -20.96
N THR A 257 -4.92 13.43 -21.82
CA THR A 257 -5.06 12.94 -23.20
C THR A 257 -5.85 11.63 -23.30
N ILE A 258 -5.59 10.68 -22.40
CA ILE A 258 -6.32 9.40 -22.38
C ILE A 258 -7.82 9.61 -22.19
N ARG A 259 -8.24 10.50 -21.28
CA ARG A 259 -9.66 10.82 -21.07
C ARG A 259 -10.25 11.64 -22.21
N TRP A 260 -9.44 12.45 -22.87
CA TRP A 260 -9.87 13.16 -24.08
C TRP A 260 -10.20 12.17 -25.20
N VAL A 261 -9.35 11.17 -25.41
CA VAL A 261 -9.57 10.12 -26.41
C VAL A 261 -10.66 9.15 -25.97
N GLU A 262 -10.58 8.60 -24.77
CA GLU A 262 -11.52 7.63 -24.22
C GLU A 262 -11.97 8.06 -22.82
N PRO A 263 -13.05 8.86 -22.71
CA PRO A 263 -13.53 9.36 -21.43
C PRO A 263 -14.07 8.26 -20.52
N ARG A 264 -14.34 7.05 -21.01
CA ARG A 264 -14.69 5.91 -20.15
C ARG A 264 -13.50 5.31 -19.40
N PHE A 265 -12.28 5.76 -19.68
CA PHE A 265 -11.09 5.35 -18.93
C PHE A 265 -11.13 5.88 -17.49
N SER A 266 -10.98 4.99 -16.52
CA SER A 266 -11.18 5.27 -15.10
C SER A 266 -9.85 5.59 -14.41
N PHE A 267 -9.60 6.86 -14.11
CA PHE A 267 -8.43 7.29 -13.35
C PHE A 267 -8.76 7.57 -11.88
N ARG A 268 -7.83 7.20 -11.00
CA ARG A 268 -7.86 7.58 -9.58
C ARG A 268 -6.53 8.19 -9.17
N ALA A 269 -6.56 9.46 -8.78
CA ALA A 269 -5.36 10.21 -8.43
C ALA A 269 -4.97 9.98 -6.97
N ILE A 270 -3.67 10.08 -6.70
CA ILE A 270 -3.12 9.98 -5.35
C ILE A 270 -1.72 10.60 -5.29
N ASP A 271 -1.49 11.35 -4.22
CA ASP A 271 -0.16 11.63 -3.72
C ASP A 271 -0.12 11.16 -2.27
N ARG A 272 0.33 9.92 -2.07
CA ARG A 272 0.36 9.31 -0.74
C ARG A 272 1.21 10.11 0.24
N ASN A 273 2.17 10.89 -0.25
CA ASN A 273 3.11 11.62 0.60
C ASN A 273 2.59 12.99 1.03
N ALA A 274 1.39 13.39 0.61
CA ALA A 274 0.86 14.70 0.95
C ALA A 274 0.26 14.72 2.37
N ASP A 275 0.50 15.83 3.09
CA ASP A 275 -0.23 16.12 4.34
C ASP A 275 -1.64 16.69 4.05
N GLU A 276 -1.79 17.36 2.90
CA GLU A 276 -3.05 17.92 2.39
C GLU A 276 -3.24 17.49 0.93
N HIS A 277 -4.44 17.04 0.59
CA HIS A 277 -4.80 16.45 -0.70
C HIS A 277 -5.72 17.36 -1.52
N SER A 278 -6.07 18.55 -1.02
CA SER A 278 -7.04 19.43 -1.66
C SER A 278 -6.69 19.79 -3.11
N ASP A 279 -5.41 19.99 -3.42
CA ASP A 279 -4.95 20.31 -4.77
C ASP A 279 -5.20 19.16 -5.75
N ILE A 280 -4.78 17.94 -5.37
CA ILE A 280 -4.94 16.75 -6.21
C ILE A 280 -6.43 16.35 -6.35
N ILE A 281 -7.23 16.50 -5.30
CA ILE A 281 -8.68 16.24 -5.34
C ILE A 281 -9.36 17.17 -6.36
N GLN A 282 -9.04 18.46 -6.32
CA GLN A 282 -9.69 19.46 -7.19
C GLN A 282 -9.26 19.32 -8.65
N LYS A 283 -7.95 19.13 -8.91
CA LYS A 283 -7.45 18.91 -10.27
C LYS A 283 -7.93 17.59 -10.87
N ALA A 284 -8.06 16.54 -10.08
CA ALA A 284 -8.67 15.30 -10.55
C ALA A 284 -10.16 15.47 -10.86
N PHE A 285 -10.92 16.14 -9.97
CA PHE A 285 -12.34 16.42 -10.20
C PHE A 285 -12.55 17.25 -11.47
N PHE A 286 -11.71 18.26 -11.72
CA PHE A 286 -11.75 19.08 -12.93
C PHE A 286 -11.71 18.22 -14.21
N HIS A 287 -10.90 17.16 -14.19
CA HIS A 287 -10.78 16.17 -15.27
C HIS A 287 -11.79 15.01 -15.20
N GLY A 288 -12.70 15.00 -14.23
CA GLY A 288 -13.66 13.92 -14.00
C GLY A 288 -13.05 12.61 -13.49
N CYS A 289 -11.92 12.70 -12.78
CA CYS A 289 -11.19 11.58 -12.22
C CYS A 289 -11.49 11.41 -10.72
N GLY A 290 -11.32 10.18 -10.24
CA GLY A 290 -11.49 9.78 -8.85
C GLY A 290 -10.24 9.96 -7.99
N GLN A 291 -10.27 9.39 -6.78
CA GLN A 291 -9.14 9.34 -5.84
C GLN A 291 -8.87 7.91 -5.34
N VAL A 292 -7.61 7.63 -5.05
CA VAL A 292 -7.24 6.55 -4.13
C VAL A 292 -7.16 7.15 -2.72
N VAL A 293 -7.82 6.54 -1.76
CA VAL A 293 -7.71 6.90 -0.34
C VAL A 293 -6.70 5.95 0.30
N TRP A 294 -5.62 6.52 0.81
CA TRP A 294 -4.50 5.78 1.38
C TRP A 294 -3.97 6.48 2.62
N GLU A 295 -4.26 5.90 3.79
CA GLU A 295 -3.89 6.49 5.08
C GLU A 295 -2.81 5.70 5.81
N ASN A 296 -2.82 4.36 5.71
CA ASN A 296 -1.74 3.53 6.23
C ASN A 296 -0.70 3.24 5.15
N ILE A 297 0.34 4.07 5.10
CA ILE A 297 1.42 4.01 4.11
C ILE A 297 2.48 3.04 4.60
N PHE A 298 2.24 1.77 4.31
CA PHE A 298 3.13 0.65 4.63
C PHE A 298 3.57 0.59 6.10
N GLY A 299 2.63 0.90 7.01
CA GLY A 299 2.88 0.92 8.44
C GLY A 299 3.25 2.30 9.02
N TRP A 300 3.08 3.37 8.24
CA TRP A 300 3.10 4.77 8.71
C TRP A 300 1.72 5.40 8.54
N TRP A 301 1.18 5.98 9.61
CA TRP A 301 -0.16 6.56 9.64
C TRP A 301 -0.18 8.02 9.14
N ASN A 302 -0.80 8.23 7.97
CA ASN A 302 -1.00 9.51 7.30
C ASN A 302 -2.50 9.89 7.18
N PRO A 303 -3.14 10.36 8.25
CA PRO A 303 -4.57 10.64 8.22
C PRO A 303 -4.89 11.84 7.34
N TRP A 304 -5.92 11.73 6.51
CA TRP A 304 -6.40 12.86 5.69
C TRP A 304 -7.08 13.92 6.58
N PRO A 305 -6.77 15.22 6.42
CA PRO A 305 -7.47 16.30 7.12
C PRO A 305 -8.99 16.30 6.90
N GLU A 306 -9.78 16.75 7.88
CA GLU A 306 -11.24 16.83 7.73
C GLU A 306 -11.66 17.69 6.52
N SER A 307 -10.93 18.76 6.21
CA SER A 307 -11.17 19.59 5.02
C SER A 307 -11.11 18.80 3.73
N ASP A 308 -10.12 17.90 3.59
CA ASP A 308 -9.96 17.05 2.41
C ASP A 308 -11.02 15.97 2.34
N ARG A 309 -11.43 15.43 3.49
CA ARG A 309 -12.53 14.47 3.57
C ARG A 309 -13.85 15.08 3.11
N VAL A 310 -14.19 16.27 3.61
CA VAL A 310 -15.38 17.03 3.17
C VAL A 310 -15.32 17.32 1.67
N LEU A 311 -14.16 17.77 1.18
CA LEU A 311 -13.94 18.07 -0.22
C LEU A 311 -14.10 16.84 -1.10
N LEU A 312 -13.52 15.69 -0.71
CA LEU A 312 -13.66 14.44 -1.45
C LEU A 312 -15.12 13.98 -1.50
N ARG A 313 -15.85 14.01 -0.37
CA ARG A 313 -17.30 13.69 -0.34
C ARG A 313 -18.09 14.54 -1.34
N ARG A 314 -17.79 15.84 -1.43
CA ARG A 314 -18.39 16.74 -2.42
C ARG A 314 -18.08 16.29 -3.85
N CYS A 315 -16.81 16.06 -4.16
CA CYS A 315 -16.36 15.64 -5.49
C CYS A 315 -16.99 14.31 -5.91
N VAL A 316 -16.95 13.29 -5.03
CA VAL A 316 -17.49 11.94 -5.30
C VAL A 316 -18.99 11.98 -5.56
N ARG A 317 -19.76 12.77 -4.79
CA ARG A 317 -21.19 12.99 -5.06
C ARG A 317 -21.41 13.51 -6.48
N LEU A 318 -20.69 14.56 -6.88
CA LEU A 318 -20.82 15.17 -8.20
C LEU A 318 -20.36 14.23 -9.32
N LEU A 319 -19.25 13.52 -9.13
CA LEU A 319 -18.76 12.51 -10.07
C LEU A 319 -19.79 11.40 -10.30
N ARG A 320 -20.42 10.90 -9.23
CA ARG A 320 -21.48 9.89 -9.34
C ARG A 320 -22.76 10.43 -9.96
N GLN A 321 -23.19 11.63 -9.58
CA GLN A 321 -24.38 12.30 -10.12
C GLN A 321 -24.26 12.54 -11.63
N PHE A 322 -23.08 12.91 -12.11
CA PHE A 322 -22.81 13.26 -13.50
C PHE A 322 -21.93 12.24 -14.23
N SER A 323 -21.96 10.97 -13.80
CA SER A 323 -21.09 9.93 -14.38
C SER A 323 -21.27 9.77 -15.89
N ALA A 324 -22.50 9.90 -16.40
CA ALA A 324 -22.78 9.88 -17.83
C ALA A 324 -22.10 11.03 -18.58
N ALA A 325 -22.07 12.23 -17.99
CA ALA A 325 -21.43 13.40 -18.58
C ALA A 325 -19.91 13.23 -18.63
N PHE A 326 -19.31 12.68 -17.58
CA PHE A 326 -17.88 12.40 -17.57
C PHE A 326 -17.48 11.28 -18.54
N GLN A 327 -18.42 10.48 -19.03
CA GLN A 327 -18.19 9.42 -20.04
C GLN A 327 -18.55 9.87 -21.46
N ASP A 328 -18.98 11.12 -21.63
CA ASP A 328 -19.37 11.68 -22.92
C ASP A 328 -18.18 11.73 -23.89
N ARG A 329 -18.33 11.09 -25.05
CA ARG A 329 -17.28 11.04 -26.07
C ARG A 329 -17.09 12.36 -26.81
N ASP A 330 -18.06 13.27 -26.73
CA ASP A 330 -18.08 14.53 -27.47
C ASP A 330 -17.86 15.76 -26.57
N TRP A 331 -17.32 15.53 -25.37
CA TRP A 331 -16.96 16.60 -24.44
C TRP A 331 -15.89 17.55 -25.03
N GLN A 332 -15.87 18.79 -24.54
CA GLN A 332 -14.99 19.84 -25.04
C GLN A 332 -14.05 20.36 -23.93
N PRO A 333 -12.73 20.09 -24.05
CA PRO A 333 -11.75 20.64 -23.11
C PRO A 333 -11.47 22.12 -23.40
N TYR A 334 -11.16 22.86 -22.34
CA TYR A 334 -10.68 24.24 -22.35
C TYR A 334 -11.56 25.22 -23.15
N VAL A 335 -12.85 25.26 -22.85
CA VAL A 335 -13.76 26.29 -23.41
C VAL A 335 -13.41 27.68 -22.87
N ALA A 336 -13.82 28.73 -23.60
CA ALA A 336 -13.47 30.10 -23.28
C ALA A 336 -14.01 30.55 -21.91
N THR A 337 -13.17 31.26 -21.17
CA THR A 337 -13.52 31.93 -19.92
C THR A 337 -13.15 33.41 -20.02
N GLU A 338 -13.80 34.26 -19.23
CA GLU A 338 -13.56 35.71 -19.21
C GLU A 338 -12.35 36.09 -18.33
N VAL A 339 -11.77 35.12 -17.62
CA VAL A 339 -10.68 35.33 -16.67
C VAL A 339 -9.51 34.43 -17.03
N GLU A 340 -8.38 35.04 -17.36
CA GLU A 340 -7.12 34.35 -17.63
C GLU A 340 -6.70 33.50 -16.41
N GLY A 341 -6.30 32.25 -16.66
CA GLY A 341 -5.96 31.29 -15.60
C GLY A 341 -7.16 30.60 -14.94
N VAL A 342 -8.41 30.95 -15.31
CA VAL A 342 -9.57 30.12 -15.00
C VAL A 342 -9.87 29.23 -16.19
N TYR A 343 -9.83 27.92 -15.99
CA TYR A 343 -10.04 26.94 -17.04
C TYR A 343 -11.40 26.28 -16.88
N ALA A 344 -12.04 25.94 -18.01
CA ALA A 344 -13.32 25.25 -18.02
C ALA A 344 -13.35 24.11 -19.04
N HIS A 345 -13.97 22.99 -18.68
CA HIS A 345 -14.37 21.94 -19.61
C HIS A 345 -15.88 21.97 -19.77
N ARG A 346 -16.38 21.55 -20.93
CA ARG A 346 -17.83 21.42 -21.19
C ARG A 346 -18.17 19.96 -21.48
N TRP A 347 -19.22 19.48 -20.82
CA TRP A 347 -19.71 18.11 -20.87
C TRP A 347 -21.21 18.11 -21.23
N HIS A 348 -21.65 17.15 -22.03
CA HIS A 348 -23.08 16.94 -22.28
C HIS A 348 -23.68 16.05 -21.20
N SER A 349 -24.85 16.41 -20.67
CA SER A 349 -25.50 15.70 -19.58
C SER A 349 -27.02 15.63 -19.79
N GLY A 350 -27.45 14.75 -20.70
CA GLY A 350 -28.85 14.64 -21.09
C GLY A 350 -29.33 15.96 -21.71
N ASP A 351 -30.42 16.52 -21.17
CA ASP A 351 -30.94 17.83 -21.59
C ASP A 351 -30.19 19.03 -20.98
N THR A 352 -29.09 18.79 -20.25
CA THR A 352 -28.31 19.83 -19.57
C THR A 352 -26.87 19.90 -20.08
N THR A 353 -26.24 21.06 -19.88
CA THR A 353 -24.83 21.28 -20.15
C THR A 353 -24.10 21.47 -18.84
N MET A 354 -23.08 20.65 -18.58
CA MET A 354 -22.25 20.76 -17.38
C MET A 354 -20.89 21.36 -17.74
N HIS A 355 -20.37 22.21 -16.86
CA HIS A 355 -19.00 22.69 -16.92
C HIS A 355 -18.27 22.34 -15.63
N THR A 356 -17.10 21.72 -15.74
CA THR A 356 -16.12 21.71 -14.64
C THR A 356 -15.19 22.89 -14.83
N LEU A 357 -14.85 23.57 -13.73
CA LEU A 357 -13.93 24.71 -13.74
C LEU A 357 -12.80 24.49 -12.74
N ILE A 358 -11.69 25.18 -12.93
CA ILE A 358 -10.63 25.32 -11.93
C ILE A 358 -9.99 26.69 -12.06
N ASN A 359 -9.79 27.35 -10.92
CA ASN A 359 -9.14 28.66 -10.85
C ASN A 359 -7.65 28.51 -10.54
N ASP A 360 -6.81 28.49 -11.57
CA ASP A 360 -5.36 28.44 -11.44
C ASP A 360 -4.69 29.80 -11.74
N SER A 361 -5.47 30.88 -11.63
CA SER A 361 -4.97 32.25 -11.89
C SER A 361 -4.00 32.80 -10.84
N GLY A 362 -3.84 32.08 -9.71
CA GLY A 362 -3.07 32.53 -8.55
C GLY A 362 -3.78 33.58 -7.68
N ALA A 363 -5.03 33.94 -7.99
CA ALA A 363 -5.82 34.90 -7.23
C ALA A 363 -7.28 34.46 -7.07
N ALA A 364 -7.97 34.98 -6.05
CA ALA A 364 -9.40 34.79 -5.92
C ALA A 364 -10.15 35.57 -7.01
N VAL A 365 -11.17 34.94 -7.60
CA VAL A 365 -12.01 35.50 -8.66
C VAL A 365 -13.40 35.78 -8.09
N ASN A 366 -13.91 36.99 -8.33
CA ASN A 366 -15.25 37.41 -7.95
C ASN A 366 -15.83 38.28 -9.06
N GLY A 367 -16.57 37.68 -9.99
CA GLY A 367 -17.09 38.39 -11.14
C GLY A 367 -17.43 37.49 -12.32
N PRO A 368 -17.65 38.06 -13.51
CA PRO A 368 -17.95 37.30 -14.72
C PRO A 368 -16.84 36.32 -15.07
N VAL A 369 -17.18 35.04 -15.28
CA VAL A 369 -16.21 33.97 -15.60
C VAL A 369 -16.63 33.17 -16.82
N LEU A 370 -17.89 32.74 -16.89
CA LEU A 370 -18.34 31.78 -17.89
C LEU A 370 -19.48 32.36 -18.71
N LYS A 371 -19.37 32.26 -20.04
CA LYS A 371 -20.41 32.63 -20.98
C LYS A 371 -21.09 31.37 -21.51
N THR A 372 -22.42 31.35 -21.47
CA THR A 372 -23.23 30.19 -21.90
C THR A 372 -24.41 30.64 -22.76
N PRO A 373 -25.00 29.78 -23.62
CA PRO A 373 -26.19 30.16 -24.39
C PRO A 373 -27.37 30.54 -23.49
N ALA A 374 -28.09 31.62 -23.83
CA ALA A 374 -29.27 32.06 -23.07
C ALA A 374 -30.51 31.18 -23.33
N VAL A 375 -30.50 30.45 -24.44
CA VAL A 375 -31.60 29.64 -24.94
C VAL A 375 -31.06 28.28 -25.37
N SER A 376 -31.79 27.21 -25.06
CA SER A 376 -31.48 25.85 -25.50
C SER A 376 -31.65 25.71 -27.03
N PRO A 377 -31.10 24.65 -27.65
CA PRO A 377 -31.31 24.37 -29.07
C PRO A 377 -32.81 24.31 -29.47
N ASP A 378 -33.67 23.90 -28.54
CA ASP A 378 -35.12 23.78 -28.75
C ASP A 378 -35.91 25.07 -28.42
N GLY A 379 -35.22 26.17 -28.09
CA GLY A 379 -35.85 27.47 -27.90
C GLY A 379 -36.30 27.79 -26.46
N HIS A 380 -35.93 26.98 -25.47
CA HIS A 380 -36.28 27.22 -24.06
C HIS A 380 -35.22 28.10 -23.38
N SER A 381 -35.64 29.00 -22.47
CA SER A 381 -34.68 29.80 -21.69
C SER A 381 -33.83 28.90 -20.79
N MET A 382 -32.55 29.21 -20.64
CA MET A 382 -31.61 28.46 -19.80
C MET A 382 -31.54 29.03 -18.38
N ARG A 383 -31.57 28.14 -17.38
CA ARG A 383 -31.27 28.42 -15.96
C ARG A 383 -29.91 27.82 -15.60
N HIS A 384 -29.20 28.43 -14.65
CA HIS A 384 -27.82 28.09 -14.33
C HIS A 384 -27.65 27.84 -12.84
N TYR A 385 -26.89 26.82 -12.49
CA TYR A 385 -26.71 26.37 -11.12
C TYR A 385 -25.24 26.12 -10.83
N ASP A 386 -24.75 26.66 -9.73
CA ASP A 386 -23.46 26.32 -9.14
C ASP A 386 -23.66 25.16 -8.16
N LEU A 387 -23.34 23.94 -8.61
CA LEU A 387 -23.48 22.73 -7.80
C LEU A 387 -22.33 22.53 -6.82
N TRP A 388 -21.24 23.29 -7.00
CA TRP A 388 -20.13 23.32 -6.05
C TRP A 388 -20.54 24.04 -4.77
N ASN A 389 -21.25 25.16 -4.93
CA ASN A 389 -21.74 26.00 -3.83
C ASN A 389 -23.22 25.76 -3.47
N GLY A 390 -23.95 24.96 -4.26
CA GLY A 390 -25.34 24.60 -4.00
C GLY A 390 -26.33 25.75 -4.21
N VAL A 391 -26.09 26.62 -5.19
CA VAL A 391 -26.90 27.81 -5.45
C VAL A 391 -27.31 27.93 -6.91
N GLU A 392 -28.45 28.59 -7.17
CA GLU A 392 -28.80 29.05 -8.51
C GLU A 392 -28.09 30.38 -8.81
N ILE A 393 -27.63 30.53 -10.04
CA ILE A 393 -26.93 31.73 -10.52
C ILE A 393 -27.92 32.55 -11.35
N GLU A 394 -28.10 33.82 -10.96
CA GLU A 394 -28.78 34.81 -11.79
C GLU A 394 -27.82 35.32 -12.88
N PRO A 395 -28.06 35.01 -14.17
CA PRO A 395 -27.16 35.41 -15.25
C PRO A 395 -27.33 36.87 -15.65
N VAL A 396 -26.27 37.47 -16.23
CA VAL A 396 -26.36 38.75 -16.93
C VAL A 396 -26.60 38.49 -18.42
N GLN A 397 -27.73 38.95 -18.96
CA GLN A 397 -28.01 38.84 -20.39
C GLN A 397 -27.00 39.66 -21.22
N GLN A 398 -26.35 39.01 -22.19
CA GLN A 398 -25.44 39.64 -23.14
C GLN A 398 -25.68 39.11 -24.56
N GLY A 399 -26.54 39.79 -25.32
CA GLY A 399 -26.94 39.32 -26.64
C GLY A 399 -27.78 38.06 -26.55
N ASP A 400 -27.36 37.00 -27.23
CA ASP A 400 -27.94 35.64 -27.21
C ASP A 400 -27.31 34.72 -26.14
N ALA A 401 -26.45 35.27 -25.28
CA ALA A 401 -25.76 34.53 -24.23
C ALA A 401 -26.09 35.07 -22.82
N HIS A 402 -25.92 34.19 -21.85
CA HIS A 402 -25.90 34.47 -20.43
C HIS A 402 -24.44 34.50 -19.94
N LEU A 403 -24.09 35.58 -19.24
CA LEU A 403 -22.80 35.74 -18.58
C LEU A 403 -22.95 35.44 -17.09
N LEU A 404 -22.20 34.44 -16.62
CA LEU A 404 -22.29 33.92 -15.26
C LEU A 404 -21.18 34.51 -14.40
N ALA A 405 -21.57 35.13 -13.28
CA ALA A 405 -20.63 35.64 -12.28
C ALA A 405 -20.40 34.57 -11.21
N LEU A 406 -19.13 34.23 -10.96
CA LEU A 406 -18.72 33.19 -10.02
C LEU A 406 -17.80 33.78 -8.93
N SER A 407 -17.75 33.10 -7.79
CA SER A 407 -16.81 33.34 -6.70
C SER A 407 -15.97 32.09 -6.52
N MET A 408 -14.66 32.18 -6.77
CA MET A 408 -13.74 31.05 -6.71
C MET A 408 -12.44 31.47 -6.04
N SER A 409 -12.00 30.71 -5.05
CA SER A 409 -10.68 30.85 -4.44
C SER A 409 -9.59 30.38 -5.39
N SER A 410 -8.33 30.79 -5.17
CA SER A 410 -7.20 30.25 -5.93
C SER A 410 -7.09 28.75 -5.67
N GLY A 411 -6.89 27.95 -6.73
CA GLY A 411 -6.88 26.49 -6.71
C GLY A 411 -8.27 25.83 -6.64
N GLU A 412 -9.35 26.62 -6.54
CA GLU A 412 -10.69 26.07 -6.33
C GLU A 412 -11.29 25.50 -7.62
N ALA A 413 -11.88 24.31 -7.54
CA ALA A 413 -12.67 23.72 -8.61
C ALA A 413 -14.13 24.21 -8.57
N GLY A 414 -14.83 24.10 -9.70
CA GLY A 414 -16.24 24.47 -9.82
C GLY A 414 -17.04 23.47 -10.65
N CYS A 415 -18.35 23.45 -10.46
CA CYS A 415 -19.27 22.61 -11.24
C CYS A 415 -20.55 23.41 -11.55
N ILE A 416 -20.67 23.87 -12.79
CA ILE A 416 -21.80 24.68 -13.25
C ILE A 416 -22.69 23.86 -14.17
N VAL A 417 -23.98 23.78 -13.87
CA VAL A 417 -24.97 23.11 -14.72
C VAL A 417 -25.93 24.14 -15.28
N SER A 418 -26.09 24.12 -16.59
CA SER A 418 -27.06 24.91 -17.33
C SER A 418 -28.18 23.98 -17.81
N ALA A 419 -29.43 24.28 -17.47
CA ALA A 419 -30.58 23.45 -17.81
C ALA A 419 -31.71 24.30 -18.42
N PRO A 420 -32.45 23.77 -19.42
CA PRO A 420 -33.65 24.42 -19.94
C PRO A 420 -34.69 24.63 -18.84
N GLU A 421 -35.47 25.70 -18.94
CA GLU A 421 -36.59 25.95 -18.03
C GLU A 421 -37.55 24.75 -18.00
N GLY A 422 -37.89 24.29 -16.79
CA GLY A 422 -38.71 23.11 -16.56
C GLY A 422 -37.93 21.82 -16.31
N VAL A 423 -36.62 21.79 -16.60
CA VAL A 423 -35.73 20.69 -16.17
C VAL A 423 -35.29 20.94 -14.73
N ALA A 424 -35.58 19.97 -13.85
CA ALA A 424 -35.18 20.05 -12.45
C ALA A 424 -33.70 19.70 -12.29
N VAL A 425 -32.98 20.51 -11.52
CA VAL A 425 -31.58 20.27 -11.16
C VAL A 425 -31.50 20.07 -9.65
N ASP A 426 -30.91 18.93 -9.25
CA ASP A 426 -30.63 18.66 -7.85
C ASP A 426 -29.36 19.40 -7.44
N LEU A 427 -29.53 20.49 -6.68
CA LEU A 427 -28.43 21.23 -6.03
C LEU A 427 -27.71 20.35 -4.99
N GLY A 428 -28.40 19.32 -4.51
CA GLY A 428 -28.12 18.55 -3.31
C GLY A 428 -28.22 19.38 -2.05
N ALA A 429 -28.33 18.69 -0.91
CA ALA A 429 -28.15 19.34 0.37
C ALA A 429 -26.68 19.81 0.46
N GLY A 430 -26.46 21.11 0.56
CA GLY A 430 -25.14 21.68 0.86
C GLY A 430 -24.73 21.27 2.27
N GLN A 431 -24.23 20.04 2.43
CA GLN A 431 -23.82 19.52 3.73
C GLN A 431 -22.35 19.12 3.69
N GLY A 432 -21.52 20.09 4.08
CA GLY A 432 -20.50 19.82 5.06
C GLY A 432 -21.13 19.70 6.46
N GLU A 433 -22.04 18.74 6.66
CA GLU A 433 -22.46 18.36 8.01
C GLU A 433 -21.53 17.26 8.55
N PRO A 434 -21.15 17.35 9.83
CA PRO A 434 -20.30 16.35 10.45
C PRO A 434 -21.03 15.02 10.56
N ALA A 435 -20.26 13.94 10.45
CA ALA A 435 -20.70 12.59 10.72
C ALA A 435 -21.44 12.49 12.06
N GLY A 436 -22.62 11.86 12.05
CA GLY A 436 -23.42 11.65 13.26
C GLY A 436 -22.67 10.84 14.32
N ASP A 437 -22.73 11.30 15.57
CA ASP A 437 -22.20 10.61 16.75
C ASP A 437 -22.89 9.25 16.94
N GLY A 438 -22.13 8.16 16.84
CA GLY A 438 -22.65 6.84 17.23
C GLY A 438 -21.82 5.62 16.83
N ALA A 439 -20.92 5.73 15.85
CA ALA A 439 -20.01 4.63 15.48
C ALA A 439 -18.60 4.90 16.03
N VAL A 440 -17.93 3.85 16.53
CA VAL A 440 -16.51 3.91 16.92
C VAL A 440 -15.69 4.01 15.63
N GLY A 441 -15.41 5.23 15.16
CA GLY A 441 -14.56 5.49 13.99
C GLY A 441 -13.08 5.21 14.25
N ILE A 442 -12.27 5.25 13.19
CA ILE A 442 -10.81 5.15 13.27
C ILE A 442 -10.25 6.41 13.97
N ASP A 443 -9.35 6.24 14.95
CA ASP A 443 -8.67 7.39 15.58
C ASP A 443 -7.65 7.99 14.59
N ARG A 444 -7.97 9.17 14.08
CA ARG A 444 -7.22 9.85 13.02
C ARG A 444 -6.13 10.77 13.56
N LYS A 445 -5.70 10.59 14.81
CA LYS A 445 -4.54 11.29 15.37
C LYS A 445 -3.24 10.72 14.78
N ARG A 446 -2.40 11.58 14.20
CA ARG A 446 -1.02 11.21 13.85
C ARG A 446 -0.21 11.04 15.14
N LEU A 447 0.41 9.87 15.32
CA LEU A 447 1.32 9.59 16.43
C LEU A 447 2.78 9.70 15.96
N THR A 448 3.63 10.25 16.82
CA THR A 448 5.08 10.34 16.63
C THR A 448 5.80 9.22 17.37
N LEU A 449 7.08 8.96 17.09
CA LEU A 449 7.88 8.01 17.90
C LEU A 449 7.86 8.36 19.40
N ALA A 450 7.77 9.65 19.74
CA ALA A 450 7.68 10.09 21.13
C ALA A 450 6.35 9.73 21.80
N ASP A 451 5.27 9.58 21.02
CA ASP A 451 3.97 9.10 21.51
C ASP A 451 3.96 7.56 21.70
N LEU A 452 4.83 6.84 20.99
CA LEU A 452 4.88 5.38 20.99
C LEU A 452 5.76 4.84 22.12
N ALA A 453 5.13 4.53 23.25
CA ALA A 453 5.78 3.81 24.32
C ALA A 453 6.07 2.35 23.91
N LEU A 454 7.24 1.84 24.33
CA LEU A 454 7.49 0.40 24.31
C LEU A 454 6.43 -0.30 25.18
N ARG A 455 5.94 -1.44 24.71
CA ARG A 455 5.12 -2.31 25.54
C ARG A 455 5.88 -2.64 26.84
N PRO A 456 5.25 -2.53 28.03
CA PRO A 456 5.93 -2.81 29.28
C PRO A 456 6.52 -4.23 29.32
N VAL A 457 7.81 -4.31 29.62
CA VAL A 457 8.56 -5.56 29.73
C VAL A 457 8.69 -5.94 31.19
N ALA A 458 8.15 -7.10 31.57
CA ALA A 458 8.34 -7.60 32.92
C ALA A 458 9.80 -8.07 33.11
N PRO A 459 10.45 -7.73 34.22
CA PRO A 459 11.79 -8.25 34.52
C PRO A 459 11.74 -9.76 34.72
N SER A 460 12.82 -10.45 34.37
CA SER A 460 12.98 -11.87 34.69
C SER A 460 13.22 -12.07 36.18
N ALA A 461 13.14 -13.32 36.64
CA ALA A 461 13.68 -13.66 37.95
C ALA A 461 15.19 -13.33 37.97
N PRO A 462 15.69 -12.57 38.96
CA PRO A 462 17.07 -12.15 38.97
C PRO A 462 18.01 -13.32 39.26
N VAL A 463 19.17 -13.33 38.61
CA VAL A 463 20.25 -14.28 38.93
C VAL A 463 20.87 -13.87 40.26
N ALA A 464 20.89 -14.79 41.24
CA ALA A 464 21.57 -14.61 42.51
C ALA A 464 23.09 -14.80 42.35
N ALA A 465 23.88 -14.13 43.19
CA ALA A 465 25.33 -14.31 43.20
C ALA A 465 25.70 -15.77 43.53
N GLY A 466 26.57 -16.39 42.71
CA GLY A 466 26.94 -17.81 42.84
C GLY A 466 26.00 -18.79 42.12
N GLU A 467 24.95 -18.31 41.45
CA GLU A 467 24.05 -19.08 40.59
C GLU A 467 24.20 -18.66 39.11
N GLU A 468 25.41 -18.30 38.69
CA GLU A 468 25.68 -17.80 37.34
C GLU A 468 25.28 -18.83 36.26
N PRO A 469 24.46 -18.47 35.26
CA PRO A 469 24.06 -19.40 34.21
C PRO A 469 25.23 -19.72 33.27
N GLU A 470 25.60 -20.99 33.16
CA GLU A 470 26.74 -21.46 32.34
C GLU A 470 26.58 -21.15 30.84
N GLU A 471 25.33 -21.17 30.34
CA GLU A 471 24.99 -20.96 28.92
C GLU A 471 24.70 -19.48 28.57
N MET A 472 24.99 -18.54 29.48
CA MET A 472 24.75 -17.11 29.28
C MET A 472 26.03 -16.30 29.43
N CYS A 473 26.14 -15.25 28.63
CA CYS A 473 27.19 -14.25 28.70
C CYS A 473 26.79 -13.11 29.65
N ARG A 474 27.69 -12.72 30.55
CA ARG A 474 27.50 -11.57 31.43
C ARG A 474 27.79 -10.27 30.66
N VAL A 475 26.87 -9.31 30.71
CA VAL A 475 27.06 -7.98 30.12
C VAL A 475 27.07 -6.93 31.23
N THR A 476 28.14 -6.15 31.29
CA THR A 476 28.34 -5.15 32.36
C THR A 476 27.43 -3.93 32.18
N ALA A 477 26.97 -3.37 33.30
CA ALA A 477 26.24 -2.11 33.33
C ALA A 477 27.05 -0.95 32.74
N GLY A 478 26.37 0.04 32.16
CA GLY A 478 27.02 1.24 31.66
C GLY A 478 26.09 2.18 30.89
N THR A 479 26.64 3.34 30.54
CA THR A 479 26.00 4.31 29.65
C THR A 479 26.57 4.16 28.25
N PHE A 480 25.71 3.89 27.27
CA PHE A 480 26.11 3.60 25.90
C PHE A 480 25.55 4.63 24.93
N ASN A 481 26.36 5.03 23.94
CA ASN A 481 25.92 5.88 22.84
C ASN A 481 25.30 5.01 21.74
N PHE A 482 23.99 4.86 21.80
CA PHE A 482 23.23 4.01 20.90
C PHE A 482 22.93 4.76 19.61
N GLY A 483 23.41 4.23 18.49
CA GLY A 483 23.06 4.68 17.15
C GLY A 483 22.68 3.47 16.32
N VAL A 484 21.46 3.47 15.81
CA VAL A 484 20.96 2.41 14.92
C VAL A 484 20.45 3.02 13.63
N ARG A 485 20.45 2.19 12.61
CA ARG A 485 19.90 2.53 11.31
C ARG A 485 19.01 1.42 10.82
N HIS A 486 18.02 1.84 10.06
CA HIS A 486 17.30 0.97 9.15
C HIS A 486 18.24 0.45 8.07
N ASN A 487 17.94 -0.73 7.54
CA ASN A 487 18.76 -1.31 6.47
C ASN A 487 18.83 -0.39 5.24
N ASN A 488 19.98 -0.40 4.56
CA ASN A 488 20.33 0.51 3.49
C ASN A 488 19.59 0.26 2.17
N ARG A 489 18.87 -0.85 2.02
CA ARG A 489 18.23 -1.28 0.76
C ARG A 489 16.74 -0.96 0.67
N THR A 490 16.02 -1.01 1.79
CA THR A 490 14.58 -0.73 1.84
C THR A 490 14.33 0.77 1.88
N VAL A 491 13.42 1.23 1.03
CA VAL A 491 12.69 2.47 1.26
C VAL A 491 11.94 2.26 2.58
N MET A 492 12.22 3.07 3.60
CA MET A 492 11.59 2.94 4.91
C MET A 492 10.23 3.62 4.90
N GLU A 493 9.32 3.08 4.09
CA GLU A 493 7.92 3.33 4.31
C GLU A 493 7.50 2.62 5.59
N GLY A 494 7.27 3.39 6.66
CA GLY A 494 6.89 2.84 7.96
C GLY A 494 7.81 3.17 9.14
N ALA A 495 8.86 3.96 9.01
CA ALA A 495 9.53 4.47 10.20
C ALA A 495 8.65 5.56 10.85
N CYS A 496 8.48 5.50 12.18
CA CYS A 496 7.63 6.41 12.96
C CYS A 496 8.28 7.78 13.08
N TYR A 497 8.56 8.40 11.94
CA TYR A 497 9.09 9.75 11.88
C TYR A 497 7.98 10.78 12.07
N ASP A 498 8.36 11.97 12.51
CA ASP A 498 7.45 13.08 12.75
C ASP A 498 6.78 13.52 11.45
N LYS A 499 7.44 13.29 10.30
CA LYS A 499 6.99 13.67 8.97
C LYS A 499 7.40 12.65 7.90
N ILE A 500 6.62 12.60 6.81
CA ILE A 500 6.88 11.72 5.66
C ILE A 500 8.07 12.15 4.80
N ASP A 501 8.57 13.38 4.91
CA ASP A 501 9.82 13.76 4.23
C ASP A 501 11.05 13.06 4.84
N GLN A 502 10.92 12.52 6.05
CA GLN A 502 11.93 11.72 6.75
C GLN A 502 11.85 10.22 6.41
N LEU A 503 10.94 9.79 5.54
CA LEU A 503 10.81 8.39 5.07
C LEU A 503 12.12 7.79 4.54
N TRP A 504 13.04 8.67 4.12
CA TRP A 504 14.35 8.31 3.57
C TRP A 504 15.50 8.41 4.58
N ASP A 505 15.23 8.88 5.79
CA ASP A 505 16.21 8.96 6.86
C ASP A 505 16.53 7.55 7.34
N LYS A 506 17.75 7.09 7.03
CA LYS A 506 18.17 5.74 7.39
C LYS A 506 18.61 5.64 8.85
N TYR A 507 19.05 6.74 9.42
CA TYR A 507 19.70 6.78 10.73
C TYR A 507 18.74 7.34 11.76
N HIS A 508 18.58 6.61 12.86
CA HIS A 508 17.92 7.17 14.03
C HIS A 508 18.84 8.18 14.73
N PRO A 509 18.28 9.23 15.35
CA PRO A 509 19.04 10.09 16.24
C PRO A 509 19.77 9.25 17.30
N ARG A 510 21.06 9.53 17.49
CA ARG A 510 21.83 8.87 18.55
C ARG A 510 21.31 9.25 19.91
N ARG A 511 21.24 8.27 20.82
CA ARG A 511 20.78 8.45 22.21
C ARG A 511 21.74 7.79 23.19
N PHE A 512 21.99 8.46 24.31
CA PHE A 512 22.68 7.84 25.43
C PHE A 512 21.68 7.04 26.26
N ILE A 513 21.99 5.77 26.52
CA ILE A 513 21.11 4.83 27.23
C ILE A 513 21.90 4.21 28.38
N ASP A 514 21.32 4.26 29.57
CA ASP A 514 21.82 3.55 30.74
C ASP A 514 21.24 2.14 30.75
N LEU A 515 22.12 1.14 30.66
CA LEU A 515 21.73 -0.26 30.78
C LEU A 515 22.27 -0.84 32.10
N PRO A 516 21.45 -1.58 32.85
CA PRO A 516 21.92 -2.31 34.03
C PRO A 516 22.83 -3.47 33.61
N GLU A 517 23.36 -4.18 34.61
CA GLU A 517 24.01 -5.46 34.37
C GLU A 517 22.94 -6.53 34.11
N TYR A 518 23.19 -7.40 33.13
CA TYR A 518 22.29 -8.50 32.77
C TYR A 518 23.09 -9.67 32.19
N TRP A 519 22.41 -10.80 32.04
CA TRP A 519 22.91 -11.98 31.33
C TRP A 519 22.15 -12.12 30.02
N ILE A 520 22.83 -12.54 28.96
CA ILE A 520 22.20 -12.85 27.66
C ILE A 520 22.60 -14.25 27.22
N ASP A 521 21.69 -14.99 26.60
CA ASP A 521 21.98 -16.31 26.07
C ASP A 521 23.15 -16.25 25.09
N ARG A 522 24.12 -17.14 25.28
CA ARG A 522 25.32 -17.20 24.45
C ARG A 522 24.98 -17.49 22.99
N THR A 523 23.90 -18.23 22.74
CA THR A 523 23.42 -18.66 21.43
C THR A 523 21.92 -18.42 21.32
N GLU A 524 21.38 -18.50 20.11
CA GLU A 524 19.94 -18.54 19.87
C GLU A 524 19.30 -19.77 20.53
N VAL A 525 18.01 -19.68 20.87
CA VAL A 525 17.27 -20.82 21.44
C VAL A 525 17.23 -21.96 20.43
N THR A 526 17.75 -23.12 20.82
CA THR A 526 17.82 -24.29 19.95
C THR A 526 16.49 -25.04 19.87
N ASN A 527 16.31 -25.83 18.81
CA ASN A 527 15.19 -26.75 18.68
C ASN A 527 15.10 -27.74 19.87
N PHE A 528 16.23 -28.20 20.39
CA PHE A 528 16.26 -29.09 21.56
C PHE A 528 15.71 -28.41 22.81
N SER A 529 16.14 -27.18 23.10
CA SER A 529 15.64 -26.41 24.24
C SER A 529 14.16 -26.10 24.09
N TYR A 530 13.71 -25.76 22.87
CA TYR A 530 12.30 -25.49 22.60
C TYR A 530 11.43 -26.76 22.70
N LEU A 531 11.96 -27.93 22.34
CA LEU A 531 11.27 -29.21 22.53
C LEU A 531 11.04 -29.47 24.03
N ASP A 532 12.05 -29.25 24.86
CA ASP A 532 11.93 -29.38 26.32
C ASP A 532 10.86 -28.45 26.90
N PHE A 533 10.80 -27.21 26.40
CA PHE A 533 9.72 -26.27 26.71
C PHE A 533 8.33 -26.86 26.39
N LEU A 534 8.13 -27.36 25.17
CA LEU A 534 6.83 -27.93 24.77
C LEU A 534 6.45 -29.14 25.62
N GLU A 535 7.40 -30.03 25.92
CA GLU A 535 7.16 -31.24 26.70
C GLU A 535 6.81 -30.94 28.16
N GLN A 536 7.51 -29.98 28.78
CA GLN A 536 7.32 -29.65 30.20
C GLN A 536 6.12 -28.71 30.43
N SER A 537 5.97 -27.68 29.60
CA SER A 537 4.92 -26.66 29.77
C SER A 537 3.58 -27.07 29.17
N ARG A 538 3.60 -28.00 28.20
CA ARG A 538 2.45 -28.33 27.35
C ARG A 538 1.88 -27.13 26.61
N TYR A 539 2.76 -26.17 26.26
CA TYR A 539 2.39 -24.96 25.54
C TYR A 539 1.70 -25.28 24.21
N LEU A 540 0.65 -24.53 23.92
CA LEU A 540 -0.08 -24.58 22.66
C LEU A 540 -0.57 -23.16 22.35
N PRO A 541 -0.13 -22.53 21.26
CA PRO A 541 -0.65 -21.23 20.88
C PRO A 541 -2.13 -21.33 20.47
N ARG A 542 -2.85 -20.22 20.59
CA ARG A 542 -4.27 -20.13 20.20
C ARG A 542 -4.48 -20.42 18.70
N ASP A 543 -3.52 -20.01 17.88
CA ASP A 543 -3.50 -20.23 16.44
C ASP A 543 -2.26 -21.06 16.07
N LEU A 544 -2.46 -22.18 15.36
CA LEU A 544 -1.40 -23.09 14.94
C LEU A 544 -0.89 -22.84 13.51
N THR A 545 -1.46 -21.88 12.79
CA THR A 545 -1.05 -21.51 11.44
C THR A 545 0.44 -21.19 11.44
N ASN A 546 1.20 -21.91 10.60
CA ASN A 546 2.66 -21.82 10.51
C ASN A 546 3.44 -22.06 11.81
N PHE A 547 2.82 -22.46 12.92
CA PHE A 547 3.52 -22.77 14.17
C PHE A 547 4.46 -23.95 13.97
N LEU A 548 5.76 -23.72 14.16
CA LEU A 548 6.80 -24.72 13.93
C LEU A 548 6.61 -25.44 12.59
N ARG A 549 6.31 -24.69 11.51
CA ARG A 549 5.98 -25.23 10.18
C ARG A 549 6.99 -26.30 9.68
N HIS A 550 8.24 -26.16 10.09
CA HIS A 550 9.35 -27.05 9.74
C HIS A 550 9.45 -28.32 10.61
N TRP A 551 8.70 -28.43 11.71
CA TRP A 551 8.67 -29.59 12.61
C TRP A 551 7.60 -30.59 12.19
N HIS A 552 7.71 -31.81 12.72
CA HIS A 552 6.73 -32.86 12.50
C HIS A 552 5.78 -32.97 13.68
N LYS A 553 4.48 -33.00 13.41
CA LYS A 553 3.47 -33.39 14.39
C LYS A 553 3.29 -34.91 14.34
N PRO A 554 3.56 -35.66 15.43
CA PRO A 554 3.41 -37.12 15.43
C PRO A 554 1.96 -37.55 15.13
N ALA A 555 1.78 -38.59 14.30
CA ALA A 555 0.46 -39.17 14.07
C ALA A 555 -0.14 -39.74 15.36
N GLY A 556 -1.45 -39.57 15.58
CA GLY A 556 -2.12 -40.04 16.79
C GLY A 556 -1.92 -39.16 18.03
N SER A 557 -1.39 -37.94 17.86
CA SER A 557 -1.18 -36.96 18.94
C SER A 557 -2.42 -36.12 19.24
N GLU A 558 -3.63 -36.54 18.85
CA GLU A 558 -4.85 -35.74 19.04
C GLU A 558 -5.14 -35.46 20.52
N GLN A 559 -4.74 -36.38 21.41
CA GLN A 559 -4.88 -36.23 22.87
C GLN A 559 -3.74 -35.44 23.52
N GLU A 560 -2.66 -35.19 22.78
CA GLU A 560 -1.46 -34.48 23.22
C GLU A 560 -1.06 -33.43 22.17
N PRO A 561 -1.92 -32.41 21.92
CA PRO A 561 -1.77 -31.49 20.80
C PRO A 561 -0.50 -30.63 20.86
N TRP A 562 0.17 -30.55 22.01
CA TRP A 562 1.45 -29.89 22.25
C TRP A 562 2.67 -30.75 21.86
N LYS A 563 2.49 -32.01 21.46
CA LYS A 563 3.60 -32.86 21.00
C LYS A 563 4.02 -32.51 19.57
N TRP A 564 5.30 -32.16 19.44
CA TRP A 564 5.98 -31.90 18.18
C TRP A 564 7.35 -32.58 18.21
N SER A 565 7.96 -32.78 17.04
CA SER A 565 9.31 -33.32 16.94
C SER A 565 10.13 -32.48 15.95
N PRO A 566 11.32 -31.99 16.37
CA PRO A 566 12.19 -31.24 15.47
C PRO A 566 12.70 -32.14 14.33
N PRO A 567 13.12 -31.56 13.20
CA PRO A 567 13.76 -32.32 12.13
C PRO A 567 14.98 -33.09 12.65
N PRO A 568 15.16 -34.38 12.28
CA PRO A 568 16.30 -35.16 12.72
C PRO A 568 17.63 -34.49 12.37
N GLY A 569 18.55 -34.38 13.32
CA GLY A 569 19.86 -33.75 13.12
C GLY A 569 19.87 -32.22 13.24
N LYS A 570 18.71 -31.60 13.52
CA LYS A 570 18.58 -30.15 13.75
C LYS A 570 18.37 -29.77 15.20
N GLU A 571 18.64 -30.66 16.14
CA GLU A 571 18.43 -30.45 17.58
C GLU A 571 19.17 -29.19 18.07
N ARG A 572 20.36 -28.93 17.51
CA ARG A 572 21.21 -27.79 17.85
C ARG A 572 21.07 -26.57 16.94
N HIS A 573 20.15 -26.60 15.97
CA HIS A 573 19.83 -25.44 15.14
C HIS A 573 18.89 -24.49 15.91
N PRO A 574 18.89 -23.19 15.59
CA PRO A 574 17.93 -22.25 16.17
C PRO A 574 16.49 -22.67 15.84
N VAL A 575 15.58 -22.46 16.79
CA VAL A 575 14.15 -22.58 16.53
C VAL A 575 13.66 -21.39 15.70
N ILE A 576 12.89 -21.68 14.66
CA ILE A 576 12.27 -20.72 13.73
C ILE A 576 10.77 -21.01 13.61
N TRP A 577 10.01 -20.22 12.84
CA TRP A 577 8.55 -20.36 12.73
C TRP A 577 7.81 -20.22 14.08
N VAL A 578 8.30 -19.28 14.90
CA VAL A 578 7.72 -18.85 16.18
C VAL A 578 7.42 -17.35 16.10
N ASP A 579 6.25 -16.92 16.61
CA ASP A 579 5.94 -15.48 16.69
C ASP A 579 6.52 -14.89 17.97
N LEU A 580 6.34 -13.57 18.14
CA LEU A 580 6.80 -12.87 19.32
C LEU A 580 6.18 -13.41 20.63
N ASP A 581 4.90 -13.82 20.60
CA ASP A 581 4.22 -14.35 21.78
C ASP A 581 4.66 -15.79 22.12
N ASP A 582 4.98 -16.61 21.10
CA ASP A 582 5.61 -17.93 21.26
C ASP A 582 7.00 -17.82 21.90
N ALA A 583 7.80 -16.83 21.47
CA ALA A 583 9.13 -16.55 22.02
C ALA A 583 9.05 -16.06 23.48
N ARG A 584 8.09 -15.18 23.80
CA ARG A 584 7.79 -14.74 25.17
C ARG A 584 7.36 -15.90 26.07
N ALA A 585 6.50 -16.78 25.58
CA ALA A 585 6.02 -17.94 26.33
C ALA A 585 7.18 -18.86 26.73
N TYR A 586 8.09 -19.15 25.79
CA TYR A 586 9.33 -19.88 26.09
C TYR A 586 10.19 -19.15 27.10
N ALA A 587 10.47 -17.86 26.88
CA ALA A 587 11.35 -17.07 27.75
C ALA A 587 10.84 -17.08 29.19
N ASN A 588 9.53 -16.85 29.38
CA ASN A 588 8.89 -16.88 30.69
C ASN A 588 8.98 -18.27 31.34
N TRP A 589 8.74 -19.35 30.60
CA TRP A 589 8.90 -20.72 31.11
C TRP A 589 10.35 -21.00 31.56
N ALA A 590 11.34 -20.51 30.80
CA ALA A 590 12.75 -20.64 31.14
C ALA A 590 13.20 -19.70 32.28
N GLY A 591 12.29 -18.90 32.86
CA GLY A 591 12.59 -17.90 33.88
C GLY A 591 13.43 -16.73 33.36
N LYS A 592 13.33 -16.44 32.06
CA LYS A 592 14.04 -15.40 31.30
C LYS A 592 13.03 -14.37 30.75
N ARG A 593 13.52 -13.43 29.94
CA ARG A 593 12.72 -12.56 29.06
C ARG A 593 13.43 -12.38 27.71
N LEU A 594 12.76 -11.78 26.73
CA LEU A 594 13.43 -11.37 25.49
C LEU A 594 14.30 -10.12 25.73
N PRO A 595 15.41 -9.96 24.97
CA PRO A 595 16.25 -8.76 25.07
C PRO A 595 15.51 -7.52 24.59
N LEU A 596 15.75 -6.38 25.21
CA LEU A 596 15.51 -5.09 24.55
C LEU A 596 16.48 -4.93 23.36
N GLU A 597 16.12 -4.10 22.39
CA GLU A 597 17.01 -3.80 21.25
C GLU A 597 18.38 -3.28 21.71
N GLU A 598 18.36 -2.45 22.75
CA GLU A 598 19.52 -1.84 23.38
C GLU A 598 20.44 -2.89 24.03
N GLU A 599 19.85 -3.88 24.68
CA GLU A 599 20.57 -5.00 25.29
C GLU A 599 21.19 -5.88 24.21
N TRP A 600 20.43 -6.20 23.17
CA TRP A 600 20.94 -6.96 22.04
C TRP A 600 22.16 -6.29 21.40
N GLN A 601 22.06 -4.98 21.11
CA GLN A 601 23.17 -4.20 20.55
C GLN A 601 24.38 -4.18 21.48
N ASN A 602 24.15 -3.97 22.77
CA ASN A 602 25.23 -3.93 23.76
C ASN A 602 25.91 -5.29 23.89
N ALA A 603 25.21 -6.42 23.73
CA ALA A 603 25.84 -7.73 23.65
C ALA A 603 26.58 -7.97 22.33
N ALA A 604 26.07 -7.45 21.21
CA ALA A 604 26.71 -7.57 19.90
C ALA A 604 28.00 -6.73 19.80
N GLY A 605 28.01 -5.56 20.45
CA GLY A 605 29.09 -4.58 20.43
C GLY A 605 28.84 -3.41 19.48
N PHE A 606 29.78 -2.47 19.47
CA PHE A 606 29.68 -1.19 18.74
C PHE A 606 30.65 -1.08 17.54
N ALA A 607 31.39 -2.15 17.25
CA ALA A 607 32.04 -2.33 15.95
C ALA A 607 30.99 -2.64 14.87
N VAL A 608 31.36 -2.58 13.59
CA VAL A 608 30.40 -2.84 12.49
C VAL A 608 29.82 -4.25 12.56
N TRP A 609 30.63 -5.25 12.90
CA TRP A 609 30.25 -6.65 13.10
C TRP A 609 30.67 -7.13 14.50
N PRO A 610 30.11 -8.24 15.01
CA PRO A 610 30.45 -8.76 16.34
C PRO A 610 31.94 -8.97 16.57
N TRP A 611 32.66 -9.33 15.50
CA TRP A 611 34.11 -9.62 15.48
C TRP A 611 34.99 -8.46 14.99
N GLY A 612 34.44 -7.31 14.61
CA GLY A 612 35.21 -6.14 14.16
C GLY A 612 34.60 -5.40 12.98
N ASP A 613 35.39 -4.56 12.30
CA ASP A 613 34.86 -3.64 11.27
C ASP A 613 34.77 -4.27 9.85
N GLY A 614 35.44 -5.40 9.62
CA GLY A 614 35.43 -6.11 8.34
C GLY A 614 34.42 -7.25 8.31
N PHE A 615 33.61 -7.34 7.24
CA PHE A 615 32.75 -8.50 7.03
C PHE A 615 33.58 -9.73 6.68
N ASP A 616 33.31 -10.84 7.35
CA ASP A 616 33.94 -12.14 7.09
C ASP A 616 32.84 -13.22 6.93
N PRO A 617 32.64 -13.77 5.73
CA PRO A 617 31.63 -14.80 5.50
C PRO A 617 31.99 -16.17 6.12
N GLU A 618 33.22 -16.37 6.61
CA GLU A 618 33.61 -17.59 7.32
C GLU A 618 33.22 -17.57 8.81
N LEU A 619 32.78 -16.41 9.32
CA LEU A 619 32.41 -16.20 10.73
C LEU A 619 30.90 -16.15 10.97
N CYS A 620 30.06 -16.36 9.95
CA CYS A 620 28.62 -16.39 10.10
C CYS A 620 27.92 -17.19 9.01
N ASN A 621 26.69 -17.63 9.29
CA ASN A 621 25.81 -18.16 8.26
C ASN A 621 25.10 -17.02 7.51
N SER A 622 25.52 -16.73 6.28
CA SER A 622 25.01 -15.60 5.49
C SER A 622 24.98 -15.92 3.99
N GLY A 623 23.82 -16.31 3.48
CA GLY A 623 23.60 -16.71 2.08
C GLY A 623 23.62 -18.21 1.84
N SER A 624 23.12 -18.99 2.79
CA SER A 624 22.89 -20.44 2.62
C SER A 624 21.39 -20.74 2.44
N ASP A 625 21.04 -22.02 2.27
CA ASP A 625 19.65 -22.46 2.10
C ASP A 625 18.95 -22.74 3.44
N ASP A 626 19.69 -22.76 4.56
CA ASP A 626 19.17 -23.20 5.85
C ASP A 626 19.97 -22.65 7.04
N THR A 627 19.38 -22.75 8.22
CA THR A 627 20.05 -22.54 9.52
C THR A 627 21.25 -23.48 9.70
N THR A 628 22.20 -23.07 10.55
CA THR A 628 23.33 -23.89 11.03
C THR A 628 23.20 -24.14 12.53
N PRO A 629 23.88 -25.17 13.09
CA PRO A 629 23.99 -25.31 14.53
C PRO A 629 24.60 -24.06 15.16
N VAL A 630 24.06 -23.61 16.29
CA VAL A 630 24.38 -22.33 16.95
C VAL A 630 25.82 -22.20 17.51
N ASP A 631 26.66 -23.21 17.32
CA ASP A 631 28.09 -23.19 17.70
C ASP A 631 29.03 -23.46 16.51
N GLN A 632 28.50 -23.48 15.29
CA GLN A 632 29.26 -23.82 14.09
C GLN A 632 30.40 -22.81 13.83
N PHE A 633 30.21 -21.56 14.23
CA PHE A 633 31.15 -20.46 14.02
C PHE A 633 31.70 -19.93 15.36
N PRO A 634 32.58 -20.67 16.06
CA PRO A 634 33.10 -20.22 17.37
C PRO A 634 33.91 -18.91 17.28
N GLY A 635 34.41 -18.55 16.09
CA GLY A 635 35.08 -17.27 15.81
C GLY A 635 34.12 -16.07 15.67
N SER A 636 32.81 -16.30 15.64
CA SER A 636 31.78 -15.25 15.54
C SER A 636 31.56 -14.49 16.86
N ALA A 637 32.27 -14.87 17.93
CA ALA A 637 32.02 -14.41 19.27
C ALA A 637 32.09 -12.87 19.37
N SER A 638 31.03 -12.26 19.90
CA SER A 638 31.04 -10.86 20.30
C SER A 638 32.01 -10.63 21.45
N HIS A 639 32.25 -9.36 21.79
CA HIS A 639 33.14 -8.99 22.90
C HIS A 639 32.73 -9.55 24.29
N VAL A 640 31.48 -10.01 24.46
CA VAL A 640 31.02 -10.72 25.68
C VAL A 640 30.91 -12.23 25.50
N GLY A 641 31.18 -12.75 24.30
CA GLY A 641 31.21 -14.17 23.99
C GLY A 641 29.95 -14.75 23.34
N CYS A 642 28.97 -13.90 22.97
CA CYS A 642 27.77 -14.33 22.25
C CYS A 642 28.12 -14.76 20.83
N LEU A 643 27.62 -15.91 20.39
CA LEU A 643 27.77 -16.42 19.02
C LEU A 643 26.58 -16.01 18.16
N ASP A 644 26.79 -16.06 16.84
CA ASP A 644 25.77 -15.82 15.81
C ASP A 644 24.95 -14.53 15.99
N MET A 645 25.54 -13.48 16.58
CA MET A 645 24.93 -12.14 16.65
C MET A 645 24.79 -11.49 15.26
N ALA A 646 25.31 -12.10 14.20
CA ALA A 646 25.11 -11.67 12.82
C ALA A 646 24.90 -12.89 11.91
N GLY A 647 23.79 -12.94 11.19
CA GLY A 647 23.42 -14.06 10.32
C GLY A 647 22.66 -15.15 11.07
N ASN A 648 22.61 -16.36 10.47
CA ASN A 648 21.82 -17.50 10.93
C ASN A 648 20.32 -17.20 11.01
N VAL A 649 19.80 -16.56 12.06
CA VAL A 649 18.39 -16.16 12.13
C VAL A 649 18.25 -14.74 12.66
N TRP A 650 17.25 -14.03 12.16
CA TRP A 650 16.79 -12.81 12.79
C TRP A 650 16.33 -13.11 14.21
N GLU A 651 16.60 -12.19 15.13
CA GLU A 651 16.25 -12.40 16.53
C GLU A 651 15.18 -11.43 16.99
N TRP A 652 14.08 -11.97 17.53
CA TRP A 652 13.05 -11.18 18.21
C TRP A 652 13.63 -10.37 19.36
N THR A 653 13.31 -9.08 19.41
CA THR A 653 13.51 -8.24 20.59
C THR A 653 12.18 -7.84 21.20
N GLU A 654 12.21 -7.46 22.47
CA GLU A 654 11.06 -6.96 23.21
C GLU A 654 10.82 -5.47 22.92
N SER A 655 10.88 -5.10 21.65
CA SER A 655 10.76 -3.71 21.17
C SER A 655 9.48 -3.50 20.37
N GLU A 656 8.39 -4.07 20.89
CA GLU A 656 7.04 -3.94 20.35
C GLU A 656 6.46 -2.54 20.58
N ARG A 657 5.86 -1.98 19.53
CA ARG A 657 5.12 -0.73 19.54
C ARG A 657 3.81 -0.89 18.78
N ASP A 658 2.83 -0.08 19.14
CA ASP A 658 1.50 -0.07 18.55
C ASP A 658 1.00 1.38 18.51
N ASP A 659 0.65 1.86 17.32
CA ASP A 659 0.11 3.20 17.11
C ASP A 659 -1.42 3.24 16.98
N GLY A 660 -2.08 2.10 17.21
CA GLY A 660 -3.52 1.91 17.04
C GLY A 660 -3.92 1.41 15.66
N HIS A 661 -3.07 1.57 14.64
CA HIS A 661 -3.29 1.14 13.23
C HIS A 661 -2.25 0.12 12.78
N THR A 662 -1.01 0.29 13.25
CA THR A 662 0.14 -0.51 12.93
C THR A 662 0.82 -0.96 14.21
N ARG A 663 0.85 -2.28 14.39
CA ARG A 663 1.66 -2.93 15.41
C ARG A 663 2.95 -3.45 14.77
N TYR A 664 4.07 -3.25 15.44
CA TYR A 664 5.36 -3.74 14.94
C TYR A 664 6.33 -4.06 16.06
N ALA A 665 7.34 -4.87 15.76
CA ALA A 665 8.49 -5.11 16.62
C ALA A 665 9.79 -4.89 15.85
N ILE A 666 10.90 -4.91 16.59
CA ILE A 666 12.25 -4.82 16.02
C ILE A 666 12.89 -6.20 16.07
N ILE A 667 13.59 -6.56 15.00
CA ILE A 667 14.42 -7.75 14.92
C ILE A 667 15.85 -7.37 14.54
N ARG A 668 16.81 -8.20 14.95
CA ARG A 668 18.24 -7.91 14.90
C ARG A 668 19.06 -9.08 14.33
N GLY A 669 20.29 -8.78 13.92
CA GLY A 669 21.29 -9.78 13.51
C GLY A 669 21.28 -10.19 12.03
N GLY A 670 20.14 -10.15 11.35
CA GLY A 670 20.03 -10.69 9.99
C GLY A 670 19.82 -12.19 9.98
N SER A 671 19.78 -12.83 8.80
CA SER A 671 19.52 -14.27 8.69
C SER A 671 20.45 -14.98 7.70
N TYR A 672 20.32 -16.31 7.62
CA TYR A 672 21.02 -17.14 6.64
C TYR A 672 20.55 -16.87 5.21
N LEU A 673 19.29 -16.47 5.02
CA LEU A 673 18.68 -16.27 3.70
C LEU A 673 19.16 -14.96 3.09
N LYS A 674 19.58 -14.96 1.82
CA LYS A 674 19.83 -13.74 1.03
C LYS A 674 18.84 -13.64 -0.11
N VAL A 675 18.01 -12.61 -0.07
CA VAL A 675 17.06 -12.27 -1.13
C VAL A 675 17.59 -11.09 -1.92
N GLU A 676 17.76 -11.29 -3.22
CA GLU A 676 18.28 -10.29 -4.16
C GLU A 676 17.29 -10.07 -5.31
N GLY A 677 17.45 -8.97 -6.04
CA GLY A 677 16.70 -8.71 -7.26
C GLY A 677 15.83 -7.45 -7.22
N SER A 678 15.53 -6.94 -6.03
CA SER A 678 14.74 -5.73 -5.82
C SER A 678 15.25 -4.93 -4.62
N ILE A 679 15.05 -3.61 -4.66
CA ILE A 679 15.25 -2.71 -3.51
C ILE A 679 14.08 -2.78 -2.51
N TRP A 680 12.96 -3.36 -2.92
CA TRP A 680 11.74 -3.45 -2.12
C TRP A 680 11.71 -4.66 -1.18
N TYR A 681 12.72 -5.53 -1.23
CA TYR A 681 12.85 -6.59 -0.22
C TYR A 681 13.36 -6.05 1.10
N ASN A 682 12.82 -6.60 2.17
CA ASN A 682 13.39 -6.49 3.51
C ASN A 682 14.88 -6.85 3.54
N ALA A 683 15.54 -6.36 4.59
CA ALA A 683 16.88 -6.83 4.91
C ALA A 683 16.94 -8.36 4.94
N SER A 684 17.99 -8.90 4.33
CA SER A 684 18.28 -10.32 4.30
C SER A 684 19.80 -10.52 4.36
N GLY A 685 20.24 -11.72 4.71
CA GLY A 685 21.63 -12.01 5.05
C GLY A 685 22.01 -11.46 6.43
N ALA A 686 23.23 -11.78 6.87
CA ALA A 686 23.80 -11.20 8.07
C ALA A 686 23.81 -9.66 8.00
N GLN A 687 23.41 -9.01 9.08
CA GLN A 687 23.36 -7.57 9.19
C GLN A 687 24.44 -7.02 10.13
N PRO A 688 24.96 -5.81 9.86
CA PRO A 688 25.83 -5.11 10.79
C PRO A 688 25.17 -4.90 12.15
N ASN A 689 25.99 -4.80 13.18
CA ASN A 689 25.54 -4.59 14.55
C ASN A 689 24.68 -3.35 14.70
N ASP A 690 24.87 -2.28 13.91
CA ASP A 690 24.09 -1.03 14.00
C ASP A 690 22.77 -1.07 13.21
N CYS A 691 22.44 -2.20 12.60
CA CYS A 691 21.28 -2.35 11.72
C CYS A 691 20.11 -3.02 12.47
N HIS A 692 18.89 -2.54 12.21
CA HIS A 692 17.66 -3.22 12.60
C HIS A 692 16.65 -3.32 11.46
N GLU A 693 15.69 -4.22 11.64
CA GLU A 693 14.54 -4.34 10.74
C GLU A 693 13.23 -4.20 11.52
N LYS A 694 12.27 -3.47 10.94
CA LYS A 694 10.92 -3.32 11.49
C LYS A 694 10.05 -4.42 10.90
N ILE A 695 9.48 -5.26 11.76
CA ILE A 695 8.53 -6.29 11.34
C ILE A 695 7.11 -5.90 11.77
N LEU A 696 6.25 -5.74 10.77
CA LEU A 696 4.84 -5.46 10.96
C LEU A 696 4.13 -6.71 11.47
N LEU A 697 3.44 -6.57 12.58
CA LEU A 697 2.74 -7.64 13.29
C LEU A 697 1.25 -7.55 12.99
N MET A 698 0.67 -8.64 12.50
CA MET A 698 -0.77 -8.73 12.23
C MET A 698 -1.38 -9.84 13.07
N TYR A 699 -0.97 -11.08 12.81
CA TYR A 699 -1.42 -12.27 13.54
C TYR A 699 -0.39 -13.39 13.37
N PRO A 700 -0.43 -14.42 14.25
CA PRO A 700 0.64 -15.41 14.34
C PRO A 700 0.98 -16.15 13.04
N GLY A 701 0.02 -16.40 12.15
CA GLY A 701 0.26 -17.12 10.90
C GLY A 701 1.19 -16.39 9.94
N LEU A 702 1.10 -15.06 9.85
CA LEU A 702 2.04 -14.27 9.08
C LEU A 702 3.30 -13.92 9.87
N ASP A 703 3.19 -13.66 11.17
CA ASP A 703 4.30 -13.18 12.01
C ASP A 703 5.38 -14.25 12.20
N ARG A 704 5.02 -15.55 12.16
CA ARG A 704 5.96 -16.67 12.15
C ARG A 704 6.68 -16.74 10.81
N CYS A 705 8.01 -16.70 10.84
CA CYS A 705 8.86 -16.72 9.65
C CYS A 705 9.89 -17.84 9.70
N GLY A 706 10.31 -18.32 8.53
CA GLY A 706 11.36 -19.35 8.40
C GLY A 706 12.78 -18.88 8.73
N THR A 707 12.97 -17.59 8.97
CA THR A 707 14.29 -16.98 9.20
C THR A 707 14.35 -16.21 10.52
N VAL A 708 13.29 -16.24 11.32
CA VAL A 708 13.19 -15.49 12.57
C VAL A 708 13.10 -16.47 13.73
N GLY A 709 14.10 -16.39 14.62
CA GLY A 709 14.18 -17.05 15.90
C GLY A 709 14.37 -16.03 17.01
N PHE A 710 15.03 -16.40 18.11
CA PHE A 710 15.26 -15.50 19.23
C PHE A 710 16.33 -16.04 20.19
N ARG A 711 16.83 -15.15 21.05
CA ARG A 711 17.60 -15.48 22.26
C ARG A 711 17.01 -14.78 23.47
N CYS A 712 17.35 -15.20 24.68
CA CYS A 712 16.79 -14.64 25.91
C CYS A 712 17.83 -13.89 26.75
N VAL A 713 17.36 -13.10 27.70
CA VAL A 713 18.15 -12.43 28.74
C VAL A 713 17.61 -12.72 30.13
N LYS A 714 18.46 -12.53 31.14
CA LYS A 714 18.10 -12.53 32.56
C LYS A 714 18.65 -11.29 33.26
N ASP A 715 17.82 -10.72 34.11
CA ASP A 715 18.18 -9.59 34.97
C ASP A 715 19.12 -10.05 36.10
N VAL A 716 19.97 -9.14 36.56
CA VAL A 716 20.78 -9.33 37.78
C VAL A 716 20.07 -8.67 38.95
N ALA A 717 20.17 -9.27 40.14
CA ALA A 717 19.65 -8.65 41.35
C ALA A 717 20.30 -7.26 41.54
N PRO A 718 19.54 -6.20 41.92
CA PRO A 718 20.15 -4.92 42.25
C PRO A 718 21.20 -5.12 43.34
N THR A 719 22.42 -4.62 43.13
CA THR A 719 23.40 -4.52 44.21
C THR A 719 22.89 -3.52 45.25
N GLU A 720 22.73 -3.98 46.50
CA GLU A 720 22.32 -3.16 47.66
C GLU A 720 23.19 -1.92 47.89
#